data_AF-A0A2D4STF9-F1
#
_entry.id   AF-A0A2D4STF9-F1
#
_cell.length_a   1.000
_cell.length_b   1.000
_cell.length_c   1.000
_cell.angle_alpha   90.00
_cell.angle_beta   90.00
_cell.angle_gamma   90.00
#
_symmetry.space_group_name_H-M   'P 1'
#
loop_
_entity.id
_entity.type
_entity.pdbx_description
1 polymer ?
#
loop_
_entity_poly.entity_id
_entity_poly.type
_entity_poly.pdbx_seq_one_letter_code
_entity_poly.pdbx_strand_id
1 'polypeptide(L)'
;MHTKIKRMAVMTSIWMYILLGCSDPKSIDQDEDGFIASEDCDDTDPDVHPLADEICNDIDDNCDGRINLDAVDGSVFLADLDGDGFGNDDSRHNLCAIENGYVELSSGGDCDDDNMAVYPNAVEICNEIDDNCNNIVDENPDNGTYFFLDSDEDGFGDDSEFVFTCMAPQGYIEDNTDCDDSNAYTFPGAAQEDSLTDCMHDEDRDGYGDINVLDDVVSGTDCDDTDNEIYPGAVEICNELDDDCDLLIDDADDSVSDQVLLYSDLDGDGYGDPTNSSLRCLPTEFLIADSSDCDDTNNEINPSAIEICDGVDNDCNGATLEDGMVYRIDGQGVGTDLTSVMANGTPSIPNVYEPVGDEELYFCEGTFSPSISTSSDITIQGFGNVTFLADGINAPNTDLLAVRNYGDATNTNIDGIVFDGYNLAILLNSENEVYNNLTMNDSLIRNGYSIAGASINVHYVDVEVTNSYFEDGTSGYGGLAITGGNSDVIFENVDISNTSESAYVGVYLYEDSTFEMIDTNISGFSYAGVMLSNSHGSCTNSSSSVSSGMASSTRGLYLNTSTWDSTGCDYQSSSSQEENDIDITIASESEYYVGDNATFSCSETSCGTQTLQSFEAFTSYSMSSKVYSNRYNAQTDLTIGFFSVPLLSDTCGSFFVCMCEIDFGMHTYESGVWTEVWTGSKNTFFNGYVSSGKIGHPLRAGDQFALTVEYECDYSLEYRYDSSQISPSNSLLGYETSYVGGSLGVASPDGALENSGTYYDQKVWVETVP
;
A
#
# COMPACT_ATOMS: atom_id res chain seq x y z
N MET A 1 70.65 -51.97 40.14
CA MET A 1 71.59 -52.91 39.48
C MET A 1 72.23 -53.86 40.51
N HIS A 2 72.64 -55.06 40.11
CA HIS A 2 73.82 -55.82 40.62
C HIS A 2 74.09 -56.03 42.14
N THR A 3 73.48 -57.08 42.70
CA THR A 3 74.10 -58.26 43.39
C THR A 3 75.49 -58.24 44.10
N LYS A 4 75.53 -58.88 45.31
CA LYS A 4 76.60 -59.72 45.95
C LYS A 4 77.85 -59.06 46.60
N ILE A 5 78.29 -59.61 47.75
CA ILE A 5 79.66 -60.14 48.12
C ILE A 5 79.69 -60.64 49.60
N LYS A 6 80.71 -61.34 50.17
CA LYS A 6 81.12 -62.75 49.91
C LYS A 6 82.17 -63.31 50.94
N ARG A 7 81.87 -64.44 51.62
CA ARG A 7 82.81 -65.40 52.33
C ARG A 7 83.57 -64.87 53.57
N MET A 8 83.93 -65.62 54.64
CA MET A 8 84.25 -67.05 54.93
C MET A 8 85.76 -67.45 54.82
N ALA A 9 86.40 -67.73 55.97
CA ALA A 9 87.74 -68.31 56.22
C ALA A 9 87.86 -68.69 57.75
N VAL A 10 89.02 -68.94 58.39
CA VAL A 10 89.99 -70.08 58.42
C VAL A 10 90.55 -70.09 59.87
N MET A 11 90.54 -71.14 60.72
CA MET A 11 90.97 -72.57 60.71
C MET A 11 92.44 -72.80 61.18
N THR A 12 92.65 -73.88 61.97
CA THR A 12 93.93 -74.57 62.37
C THR A 12 94.69 -74.11 63.64
N SER A 13 95.44 -74.94 64.41
CA SER A 13 95.44 -76.42 64.63
C SER A 13 96.47 -76.92 65.70
N ILE A 14 96.18 -78.07 66.36
CA ILE A 14 97.08 -79.25 66.63
C ILE A 14 98.04 -79.34 67.87
N TRP A 15 97.75 -80.37 68.72
CA TRP A 15 98.64 -81.34 69.43
C TRP A 15 99.43 -80.98 70.73
N MET A 16 99.86 -81.93 71.59
CA MET A 16 99.37 -83.29 71.99
C MET A 16 100.23 -83.93 73.13
N TYR A 17 99.60 -84.30 74.27
CA TYR A 17 99.94 -85.37 75.27
C TYR A 17 101.39 -85.64 75.75
N ILE A 18 101.58 -85.86 77.07
CA ILE A 18 101.99 -87.17 77.65
C ILE A 18 101.97 -87.23 79.22
N LEU A 19 101.20 -88.20 79.75
CA LEU A 19 101.28 -89.00 81.00
C LEU A 19 101.51 -88.39 82.43
N LEU A 20 100.46 -88.56 83.26
CA LEU A 20 100.42 -89.16 84.62
C LEU A 20 101.10 -88.46 85.84
N GLY A 21 100.27 -88.00 86.80
CA GLY A 21 100.66 -87.94 88.23
C GLY A 21 99.79 -87.06 89.14
N CYS A 22 98.86 -87.67 89.90
CA CYS A 22 97.96 -87.02 90.89
C CYS A 22 96.94 -86.00 90.35
N SER A 23 96.05 -85.54 91.24
CA SER A 23 94.76 -84.91 90.94
C SER A 23 94.54 -83.63 91.77
N ASP A 24 93.96 -82.61 91.14
CA ASP A 24 93.38 -81.43 91.78
C ASP A 24 91.84 -81.44 91.62
N PRO A 25 91.08 -80.75 92.50
CA PRO A 25 89.62 -80.85 92.55
C PRO A 25 88.91 -80.07 91.44
N LYS A 26 87.66 -80.45 91.20
CA LYS A 26 86.65 -79.65 90.50
C LYS A 26 85.71 -79.02 91.53
N SER A 27 85.14 -77.87 91.16
CA SER A 27 83.85 -77.30 91.64
C SER A 27 83.26 -78.02 92.85
N ILE A 28 83.47 -77.41 94.01
CA ILE A 28 82.64 -77.66 95.19
C ILE A 28 81.40 -76.77 95.04
N ASP A 29 80.30 -77.34 95.53
CA ASP A 29 79.03 -76.75 95.96
C ASP A 29 79.18 -76.77 97.49
N GLN A 30 79.19 -75.60 98.15
CA GLN A 30 79.70 -75.48 99.53
C GLN A 30 78.61 -75.31 100.62
N ASP A 31 77.37 -74.97 100.26
CA ASP A 31 76.20 -74.92 101.15
C ASP A 31 75.15 -76.03 100.89
N GLU A 32 75.29 -76.79 99.80
CA GLU A 32 74.42 -77.90 99.36
C GLU A 32 73.06 -77.49 98.77
N ASP A 33 72.94 -76.28 98.19
CA ASP A 33 71.72 -75.80 97.49
C ASP A 33 71.47 -76.52 96.14
N GLY A 34 72.53 -76.74 95.35
CA GLY A 34 72.52 -77.42 94.05
C GLY A 34 73.19 -76.69 92.88
N PHE A 35 73.62 -75.45 93.06
CA PHE A 35 74.48 -74.69 92.14
C PHE A 35 75.97 -74.89 92.49
N ILE A 36 76.86 -74.04 91.96
CA ILE A 36 78.31 -74.05 92.20
C ILE A 36 78.87 -72.63 92.00
N ALA A 37 80.00 -72.29 92.63
CA ALA A 37 80.79 -71.05 92.52
C ALA A 37 81.25 -70.55 91.11
N SER A 38 80.62 -71.00 90.03
CA SER A 38 80.72 -70.43 88.67
C SER A 38 79.37 -70.12 88.02
N GLU A 39 78.28 -70.42 88.71
CA GLU A 39 76.88 -70.20 88.32
C GLU A 39 76.17 -69.44 89.46
N ASP A 40 76.54 -69.73 90.71
CA ASP A 40 76.21 -69.00 91.94
C ASP A 40 77.09 -67.75 92.16
N CYS A 41 76.53 -66.72 92.81
CA CYS A 41 77.17 -65.46 93.19
C CYS A 41 77.66 -65.40 94.65
N ASP A 42 77.13 -66.19 95.59
CA ASP A 42 77.74 -66.49 96.90
C ASP A 42 77.43 -67.94 97.33
N ASP A 43 78.24 -68.87 96.81
CA ASP A 43 78.39 -70.34 97.08
C ASP A 43 78.65 -70.67 98.58
N THR A 44 78.17 -69.83 99.50
CA THR A 44 78.25 -69.99 100.95
C THR A 44 76.93 -69.67 101.68
N ASP A 45 75.88 -69.20 100.99
CA ASP A 45 74.56 -68.92 101.57
C ASP A 45 73.41 -69.48 100.69
N PRO A 46 72.76 -70.59 101.08
CA PRO A 46 71.86 -71.36 100.20
C PRO A 46 70.47 -70.73 99.96
N ASP A 47 70.26 -69.49 100.40
CA ASP A 47 69.12 -68.66 100.03
C ASP A 47 69.46 -67.68 98.87
N VAL A 48 70.74 -67.64 98.41
CA VAL A 48 71.26 -66.81 97.31
C VAL A 48 71.71 -67.71 96.15
N HIS A 49 70.95 -67.76 95.06
CA HIS A 49 71.26 -68.60 93.89
C HIS A 49 70.45 -68.21 92.64
N PRO A 50 70.83 -68.63 91.40
CA PRO A 50 70.16 -68.30 90.12
C PRO A 50 68.68 -68.72 89.91
N LEU A 51 67.96 -69.08 90.97
CA LEU A 51 66.53 -69.43 91.01
C LEU A 51 65.85 -68.99 92.32
N ALA A 52 66.49 -68.13 93.12
CA ALA A 52 65.88 -67.58 94.33
C ALA A 52 64.77 -66.57 93.98
N ASP A 53 63.84 -66.34 94.92
CA ASP A 53 62.93 -65.20 94.87
C ASP A 53 63.64 -64.01 95.54
N GLU A 54 63.89 -62.91 94.80
CA GLU A 54 64.57 -61.72 95.33
C GLU A 54 63.82 -61.12 96.55
N ILE A 55 64.52 -60.72 97.61
CA ILE A 55 63.93 -60.07 98.80
C ILE A 55 64.71 -58.82 99.21
N CYS A 56 64.06 -57.94 100.00
CA CYS A 56 64.63 -56.66 100.41
C CYS A 56 65.74 -56.77 101.48
N ASN A 57 66.96 -57.15 101.05
CA ASN A 57 68.09 -57.46 101.93
C ASN A 57 69.45 -56.81 101.54
N ASP A 58 69.53 -56.08 100.42
CA ASP A 58 70.75 -55.51 99.81
C ASP A 58 71.77 -56.53 99.23
N ILE A 59 71.29 -57.72 98.83
CA ILE A 59 72.00 -58.80 98.13
C ILE A 59 71.37 -59.00 96.73
N ASP A 60 72.10 -59.61 95.80
CA ASP A 60 71.62 -60.04 94.47
C ASP A 60 71.17 -61.50 94.63
N ASP A 61 70.06 -61.75 95.32
CA ASP A 61 69.65 -63.10 95.75
C ASP A 61 69.47 -64.03 94.56
N ASN A 62 68.91 -63.52 93.46
CA ASN A 62 68.68 -64.29 92.23
C ASN A 62 69.90 -64.32 91.26
N CYS A 63 71.02 -63.68 91.61
CA CYS A 63 72.27 -63.63 90.84
C CYS A 63 72.17 -63.16 89.37
N ASP A 64 71.16 -62.38 88.96
CA ASP A 64 71.09 -61.83 87.59
C ASP A 64 71.94 -60.56 87.38
N GLY A 65 72.43 -59.97 88.47
CA GLY A 65 73.19 -58.73 88.49
C GLY A 65 72.40 -57.50 88.95
N ARG A 66 71.19 -57.66 89.51
CA ARG A 66 70.30 -56.57 89.94
C ARG A 66 69.75 -56.78 91.36
N ILE A 67 70.56 -56.37 92.34
CA ILE A 67 70.20 -56.26 93.76
C ILE A 67 68.81 -55.58 93.95
N ASN A 68 67.94 -56.20 94.74
CA ASN A 68 66.63 -55.70 95.20
C ASN A 68 65.56 -55.45 94.08
N LEU A 69 65.76 -55.84 92.80
CA LEU A 69 64.76 -55.63 91.74
C LEU A 69 63.74 -56.77 91.65
N ASP A 70 62.47 -56.41 91.46
CA ASP A 70 61.31 -57.31 91.42
C ASP A 70 61.09 -58.14 92.71
N ALA A 71 61.66 -57.65 93.81
CA ALA A 71 61.62 -58.28 95.13
C ALA A 71 60.21 -58.63 95.62
N VAL A 72 60.03 -59.85 96.14
CA VAL A 72 58.70 -60.39 96.49
C VAL A 72 58.07 -59.77 97.74
N ASP A 73 58.84 -59.02 98.53
CA ASP A 73 58.36 -58.18 99.64
C ASP A 73 58.50 -56.66 99.38
N GLY A 74 58.86 -56.27 98.15
CA GLY A 74 58.96 -54.88 97.70
C GLY A 74 57.60 -54.16 97.56
N SER A 75 57.68 -52.85 97.31
CA SER A 75 56.54 -52.00 96.94
C SER A 75 56.50 -51.76 95.43
N VAL A 76 55.31 -51.60 94.86
CA VAL A 76 55.16 -51.35 93.41
C VAL A 76 55.53 -49.90 93.08
N PHE A 77 56.55 -49.75 92.25
CA PHE A 77 56.92 -48.52 91.55
C PHE A 77 56.70 -48.71 90.04
N LEU A 78 56.72 -47.60 89.31
CA LEU A 78 56.75 -47.60 87.85
C LEU A 78 58.14 -47.20 87.38
N ALA A 79 58.60 -47.70 86.25
CA ALA A 79 59.78 -47.13 85.58
C ALA A 79 59.52 -45.67 85.17
N ASP A 80 60.58 -44.90 85.07
CA ASP A 80 60.65 -43.51 84.62
C ASP A 80 61.89 -43.45 83.70
N LEU A 81 61.69 -43.71 82.41
CA LEU A 81 62.79 -43.97 81.47
C LEU A 81 63.39 -42.69 80.86
N ASP A 82 62.62 -41.62 80.69
CA ASP A 82 63.12 -40.32 80.20
C ASP A 82 63.51 -39.32 81.30
N GLY A 83 62.95 -39.42 82.51
CA GLY A 83 63.29 -38.61 83.68
C GLY A 83 62.39 -37.40 83.95
N ASP A 84 61.16 -37.31 83.43
CA ASP A 84 60.24 -36.20 83.73
C ASP A 84 59.54 -36.27 85.10
N GLY A 85 59.42 -37.48 85.67
CA GLY A 85 58.81 -37.75 86.98
C GLY A 85 57.40 -38.35 86.96
N PHE A 86 56.89 -38.75 85.80
CA PHE A 86 55.81 -39.71 85.63
C PHE A 86 56.38 -41.11 85.27
N GLY A 87 55.53 -42.03 84.84
CA GLY A 87 55.95 -43.39 84.48
C GLY A 87 54.80 -44.27 84.00
N ASN A 88 55.12 -45.19 83.09
CA ASN A 88 54.12 -45.95 82.36
C ASN A 88 53.39 -46.97 83.25
N ASP A 89 52.06 -47.02 83.14
CA ASP A 89 51.19 -47.77 84.04
C ASP A 89 51.20 -49.30 83.78
N ASP A 90 51.92 -49.79 82.75
CA ASP A 90 52.27 -51.21 82.57
C ASP A 90 53.72 -51.54 83.01
N SER A 91 54.62 -50.55 83.15
CA SER A 91 56.03 -50.69 83.56
C SER A 91 56.23 -50.92 85.08
N ARG A 92 55.43 -51.82 85.65
CA ARG A 92 55.34 -52.09 87.09
C ARG A 92 56.45 -53.02 87.59
N HIS A 93 57.29 -52.52 88.48
CA HIS A 93 58.33 -53.28 89.17
C HIS A 93 58.15 -53.24 90.69
N ASN A 94 58.55 -54.30 91.39
CA ASN A 94 58.63 -54.27 92.85
C ASN A 94 60.04 -53.80 93.26
N LEU A 95 60.16 -52.76 94.07
CA LEU A 95 61.44 -52.34 94.65
C LEU A 95 61.32 -52.08 96.16
N CYS A 96 62.46 -52.15 96.85
CA CYS A 96 62.55 -51.99 98.30
C CYS A 96 62.55 -50.52 98.75
N ALA A 97 62.94 -49.62 97.84
CA ALA A 97 62.83 -48.17 97.94
C ALA A 97 62.76 -47.59 96.52
N ILE A 98 62.38 -46.31 96.40
CA ILE A 98 62.46 -45.59 95.13
C ILE A 98 63.93 -45.36 94.73
N GLU A 99 64.30 -45.76 93.52
CA GLU A 99 65.63 -45.57 92.94
C GLU A 99 65.59 -44.54 91.79
N ASN A 100 66.75 -44.20 91.20
CA ASN A 100 66.78 -43.28 90.06
C ASN A 100 66.27 -44.01 88.80
N GLY A 101 65.28 -43.44 88.11
CA GLY A 101 64.59 -44.09 86.98
C GLY A 101 63.35 -44.90 87.39
N TYR A 102 62.80 -44.62 88.57
CA TYR A 102 61.52 -45.15 89.04
C TYR A 102 60.71 -44.09 89.78
N VAL A 103 59.38 -44.13 89.66
CA VAL A 103 58.43 -43.26 90.39
C VAL A 103 57.42 -44.02 91.23
N GLU A 104 56.89 -43.34 92.25
CA GLU A 104 55.74 -43.80 93.05
C GLU A 104 54.53 -44.09 92.16
N LEU A 105 53.75 -45.13 92.47
CA LEU A 105 52.53 -45.48 91.73
C LEU A 105 51.45 -44.36 91.70
N SER A 106 51.59 -43.30 92.49
CA SER A 106 50.76 -42.09 92.37
C SER A 106 51.11 -41.16 91.21
N SER A 107 52.26 -41.37 90.57
CA SER A 107 52.74 -40.65 89.37
C SER A 107 52.56 -41.49 88.09
N GLY A 108 51.72 -42.52 88.11
CA GLY A 108 51.41 -43.31 86.92
C GLY A 108 50.47 -42.60 85.95
N GLY A 109 50.48 -43.08 84.70
CA GLY A 109 49.59 -42.62 83.63
C GLY A 109 50.31 -42.05 82.41
N ASP A 110 51.64 -42.08 82.39
CA ASP A 110 52.45 -41.80 81.20
C ASP A 110 52.12 -42.79 80.08
N CYS A 111 52.04 -42.25 78.86
CA CYS A 111 51.68 -42.92 77.63
C CYS A 111 52.83 -43.03 76.60
N ASP A 112 53.98 -42.36 76.79
CA ASP A 112 55.19 -42.43 75.96
C ASP A 112 56.49 -42.25 76.78
N ASP A 113 56.74 -43.19 77.71
CA ASP A 113 57.88 -43.33 78.68
C ASP A 113 59.31 -43.04 78.12
N ASP A 114 59.48 -42.90 76.80
CA ASP A 114 60.72 -42.53 76.09
C ASP A 114 60.81 -41.00 75.79
N ASN A 115 59.83 -40.17 76.21
CA ASN A 115 59.60 -38.81 75.70
C ASN A 115 59.03 -37.78 76.72
N MET A 116 59.95 -37.12 77.45
CA MET A 116 59.77 -36.11 78.53
C MET A 116 58.91 -34.85 78.27
N ALA A 117 58.13 -34.83 77.19
CA ALA A 117 57.10 -33.84 76.91
C ALA A 117 55.67 -34.40 77.06
N VAL A 118 55.54 -35.73 77.12
CA VAL A 118 54.27 -36.48 77.07
C VAL A 118 53.98 -37.06 78.45
N TYR A 119 53.10 -36.42 79.21
CA TYR A 119 52.81 -36.83 80.59
C TYR A 119 51.42 -36.36 81.07
N PRO A 120 50.81 -37.01 82.07
CA PRO A 120 49.53 -36.61 82.64
C PRO A 120 49.44 -35.11 82.98
N ASN A 121 48.56 -34.39 82.29
CA ASN A 121 48.38 -32.92 82.41
C ASN A 121 49.57 -32.08 81.88
N ALA A 122 50.28 -32.53 80.85
CA ALA A 122 51.06 -31.67 79.97
C ALA A 122 50.18 -30.62 79.26
N VAL A 123 50.78 -29.83 78.37
CA VAL A 123 50.07 -28.84 77.55
C VAL A 123 50.21 -29.25 76.09
N GLU A 124 49.10 -29.60 75.44
CA GLU A 124 49.05 -29.96 74.03
C GLU A 124 49.76 -28.93 73.15
N ILE A 125 50.54 -29.43 72.20
CA ILE A 125 51.06 -28.65 71.07
C ILE A 125 50.88 -29.43 69.78
N CYS A 126 50.47 -28.75 68.70
CA CYS A 126 50.18 -29.35 67.40
C CYS A 126 51.31 -30.26 66.87
N ASN A 127 51.21 -31.56 67.13
CA ASN A 127 52.29 -32.54 66.90
C ASN A 127 51.81 -33.96 66.55
N GLU A 128 50.49 -34.23 66.54
CA GLU A 128 49.85 -35.56 66.34
C GLU A 128 50.06 -36.57 67.50
N ILE A 129 50.33 -36.10 68.73
CA ILE A 129 50.52 -36.87 69.97
C ILE A 129 49.49 -36.42 71.03
N ASP A 130 49.10 -37.33 71.92
CA ASP A 130 48.31 -37.06 73.14
C ASP A 130 49.29 -36.61 74.24
N ASP A 131 49.78 -35.36 74.18
CA ASP A 131 50.84 -34.87 75.08
C ASP A 131 50.42 -35.02 76.55
N ASN A 132 49.14 -34.81 76.87
CA ASN A 132 48.61 -34.84 78.24
C ASN A 132 48.06 -36.22 78.72
N CYS A 133 48.20 -37.26 77.90
CA CYS A 133 47.79 -38.65 78.14
C CYS A 133 46.32 -38.86 78.54
N ASN A 134 45.37 -38.13 77.93
CA ASN A 134 43.94 -38.22 78.24
C ASN A 134 43.09 -39.03 77.25
N ASN A 135 43.68 -39.55 76.16
CA ASN A 135 43.07 -40.25 75.02
C ASN A 135 42.32 -39.33 74.03
N ILE A 136 42.70 -38.06 74.01
CA ILE A 136 42.42 -37.09 72.95
C ILE A 136 43.80 -36.59 72.45
N VAL A 137 43.89 -36.08 71.22
CA VAL A 137 45.14 -35.65 70.59
C VAL A 137 44.96 -34.20 70.16
N ASP A 138 45.95 -33.35 70.45
CA ASP A 138 46.03 -31.95 70.00
C ASP A 138 44.86 -31.04 70.53
N GLU A 139 44.22 -31.30 71.69
CA GLU A 139 43.06 -30.49 72.14
C GLU A 139 43.38 -29.27 73.03
N ASN A 140 42.92 -28.08 72.60
CA ASN A 140 43.26 -26.77 73.19
C ASN A 140 44.78 -26.44 73.15
N PRO A 141 45.43 -26.57 71.98
CA PRO A 141 46.89 -26.52 71.84
C PRO A 141 47.46 -25.10 72.05
N ASP A 142 48.57 -24.95 72.78
CA ASP A 142 49.17 -23.62 73.08
C ASP A 142 49.74 -22.91 71.83
N ASN A 143 49.93 -23.66 70.74
CA ASN A 143 50.38 -23.18 69.43
C ASN A 143 49.32 -23.32 68.31
N GLY A 144 48.03 -23.44 68.66
CA GLY A 144 46.93 -23.49 67.69
C GLY A 144 46.73 -22.19 66.88
N THR A 145 45.89 -22.29 65.86
CA THR A 145 45.44 -21.16 65.02
C THR A 145 43.94 -20.95 65.23
N TYR A 146 43.48 -19.71 65.03
CA TYR A 146 42.05 -19.41 64.96
C TYR A 146 41.53 -19.74 63.56
N PHE A 147 40.40 -20.43 63.49
CA PHE A 147 39.66 -20.63 62.25
C PHE A 147 38.23 -20.13 62.45
N PHE A 148 37.67 -19.48 61.43
CA PHE A 148 36.42 -18.73 61.42
C PHE A 148 35.38 -19.48 60.59
N LEU A 149 34.10 -19.40 60.95
CA LEU A 149 33.04 -20.15 60.27
C LEU A 149 32.83 -19.61 58.85
N ASP A 150 33.17 -20.45 57.86
CA ASP A 150 32.88 -20.25 56.45
C ASP A 150 31.43 -20.73 56.22
N SER A 151 30.52 -19.76 56.17
CA SER A 151 29.08 -19.93 56.41
C SER A 151 28.29 -20.30 55.15
N ASP A 152 28.75 -19.77 54.01
CA ASP A 152 28.12 -19.87 52.69
C ASP A 152 29.04 -20.47 51.60
N GLU A 153 30.29 -20.82 51.96
CA GLU A 153 31.30 -21.56 51.19
C GLU A 153 32.11 -20.73 50.15
N ASP A 154 32.39 -19.44 50.40
CA ASP A 154 33.28 -18.61 49.56
C ASP A 154 34.78 -18.65 49.91
N GLY A 155 35.13 -18.97 51.17
CA GLY A 155 36.50 -19.03 51.68
C GLY A 155 36.98 -17.85 52.52
N PHE A 156 36.09 -16.93 52.89
CA PHE A 156 36.23 -16.02 54.03
C PHE A 156 35.42 -16.58 55.22
N GLY A 157 35.23 -15.83 56.31
CA GLY A 157 34.43 -16.32 57.44
C GLY A 157 34.27 -15.40 58.65
N ASP A 158 33.27 -15.75 59.46
CA ASP A 158 32.68 -14.95 60.55
C ASP A 158 33.66 -14.66 61.70
N ASP A 159 34.03 -13.37 61.85
CA ASP A 159 34.85 -12.78 62.92
C ASP A 159 34.34 -13.11 64.35
N SER A 160 33.06 -13.46 64.48
CA SER A 160 32.35 -13.70 65.73
C SER A 160 32.12 -15.19 66.07
N GLU A 161 32.09 -16.10 65.09
CA GLU A 161 31.91 -17.55 65.27
C GLU A 161 33.19 -18.34 64.89
N PHE A 162 34.14 -18.38 65.83
CA PHE A 162 35.47 -18.98 65.62
C PHE A 162 35.79 -20.16 66.55
N VAL A 163 36.76 -20.98 66.14
CA VAL A 163 37.36 -22.09 66.89
C VAL A 163 38.88 -21.99 66.93
N PHE A 164 39.52 -22.60 67.93
CA PHE A 164 40.97 -22.55 68.12
C PHE A 164 41.55 -23.97 68.20
N THR A 165 42.38 -24.36 67.23
CA THR A 165 42.78 -25.76 66.96
C THR A 165 44.02 -25.82 66.06
N CYS A 166 44.58 -27.02 65.83
CA CYS A 166 45.75 -27.24 64.98
C CYS A 166 45.47 -27.26 63.47
N MET A 167 44.23 -27.57 63.08
CA MET A 167 43.81 -27.70 61.69
C MET A 167 42.38 -27.21 61.53
N ALA A 168 42.11 -26.50 60.44
CA ALA A 168 40.78 -26.05 60.03
C ALA A 168 39.76 -27.21 60.09
N PRO A 169 38.70 -27.10 60.93
CA PRO A 169 37.58 -28.02 60.86
C PRO A 169 36.81 -27.86 59.54
N GLN A 170 35.95 -28.82 59.21
CA GLN A 170 35.11 -28.72 58.01
C GLN A 170 34.15 -27.53 58.15
N GLY A 171 34.16 -26.62 57.16
CA GLY A 171 33.38 -25.38 57.17
C GLY A 171 34.02 -24.25 57.98
N TYR A 172 35.34 -24.26 58.14
CA TYR A 172 36.08 -23.17 58.79
C TYR A 172 37.35 -22.84 58.01
N ILE A 173 37.74 -21.55 57.97
CA ILE A 173 38.89 -21.05 57.22
C ILE A 173 39.80 -20.16 58.09
N GLU A 174 41.01 -19.81 57.63
CA GLU A 174 41.98 -18.99 58.41
C GLU A 174 41.77 -17.47 58.21
N ASP A 175 41.17 -17.05 57.09
CA ASP A 175 40.80 -15.65 56.88
C ASP A 175 39.52 -15.30 57.67
N ASN A 176 39.36 -14.02 57.98
CA ASN A 176 38.28 -13.49 58.83
C ASN A 176 37.75 -12.13 58.33
N THR A 177 37.99 -11.83 57.06
CA THR A 177 37.71 -10.51 56.45
C THR A 177 36.41 -10.45 55.65
N ASP A 178 35.50 -11.41 55.86
CA ASP A 178 34.14 -11.42 55.33
C ASP A 178 33.38 -10.10 55.62
N CYS A 179 32.41 -9.78 54.77
CA CYS A 179 31.54 -8.62 54.87
C CYS A 179 30.04 -8.94 54.81
N ASP A 180 29.62 -10.14 54.40
CA ASP A 180 28.25 -10.65 54.55
C ASP A 180 28.28 -12.19 54.60
N ASP A 181 28.37 -12.74 55.82
CA ASP A 181 28.50 -14.19 56.13
C ASP A 181 27.23 -15.03 55.76
N SER A 182 26.43 -14.52 54.83
CA SER A 182 25.21 -15.11 54.29
C SER A 182 25.10 -15.03 52.76
N ASN A 183 26.12 -14.51 52.07
CA ASN A 183 26.15 -14.27 50.64
C ASN A 183 27.56 -14.48 50.01
N ALA A 184 27.84 -15.71 49.56
CA ALA A 184 29.08 -16.23 48.92
C ALA A 184 29.50 -15.59 47.55
N TYR A 185 29.18 -14.31 47.41
CA TYR A 185 29.44 -13.40 46.31
C TYR A 185 29.78 -12.00 46.86
N THR A 186 29.99 -11.84 48.18
CA THR A 186 30.14 -10.54 48.87
C THR A 186 31.35 -10.55 49.80
N PHE A 187 32.55 -10.48 49.23
CA PHE A 187 33.80 -10.65 49.96
C PHE A 187 34.91 -9.69 49.48
N PRO A 188 36.03 -9.53 50.23
CA PRO A 188 37.15 -8.71 49.81
C PRO A 188 37.77 -9.17 48.49
N GLY A 189 37.51 -8.44 47.41
CA GLY A 189 37.92 -8.83 46.07
C GLY A 189 37.06 -9.92 45.43
N ALA A 190 35.74 -9.88 45.61
CA ALA A 190 34.79 -10.51 44.70
C ALA A 190 34.94 -9.90 43.30
N ALA A 191 34.60 -8.62 43.16
CA ALA A 191 34.84 -7.79 41.97
C ALA A 191 36.34 -7.52 41.69
N GLN A 192 37.03 -8.47 41.04
CA GLN A 192 38.49 -8.47 40.87
C GLN A 192 39.05 -7.42 39.90
N GLU A 193 38.30 -7.02 38.87
CA GLU A 193 38.73 -5.97 37.93
C GLU A 193 38.47 -4.56 38.49
N ASP A 194 37.51 -4.42 39.42
CA ASP A 194 37.24 -3.20 40.18
C ASP A 194 38.22 -3.02 41.36
N SER A 195 38.29 -3.99 42.30
CA SER A 195 39.24 -3.95 43.42
C SER A 195 39.58 -5.32 44.02
N LEU A 196 40.86 -5.68 43.97
CA LEU A 196 41.41 -6.91 44.59
C LEU A 196 41.43 -6.93 46.13
N THR A 197 40.86 -5.93 46.82
CA THR A 197 40.95 -5.80 48.29
C THR A 197 39.76 -5.14 48.98
N ASP A 198 38.81 -4.57 48.26
CA ASP A 198 37.63 -3.94 48.86
C ASP A 198 36.47 -4.93 48.94
N CYS A 199 35.64 -4.80 49.99
CA CYS A 199 34.44 -5.58 50.22
C CYS A 199 33.38 -5.23 49.17
N MET A 200 33.17 -6.09 48.16
CA MET A 200 32.31 -5.82 47.01
C MET A 200 31.36 -7.01 46.75
N HIS A 201 30.24 -6.75 46.08
CA HIS A 201 29.35 -7.78 45.54
C HIS A 201 29.70 -8.08 44.07
N ASP A 202 29.31 -9.26 43.58
CA ASP A 202 29.57 -9.81 42.23
C ASP A 202 28.67 -11.07 42.06
N GLU A 203 27.33 -10.91 41.93
CA GLU A 203 26.37 -12.05 41.93
C GLU A 203 26.55 -13.00 40.72
N ASP A 204 26.93 -12.49 39.55
CA ASP A 204 27.04 -13.29 38.32
C ASP A 204 28.45 -13.86 38.01
N ARG A 205 29.51 -13.27 38.59
CA ARG A 205 30.93 -13.65 38.46
C ARG A 205 31.62 -13.29 37.14
N ASP A 206 31.29 -12.14 36.57
CA ASP A 206 32.10 -11.49 35.53
C ASP A 206 33.42 -10.90 36.08
N GLY A 207 33.38 -10.26 37.26
CA GLY A 207 34.53 -9.66 37.95
C GLY A 207 34.51 -8.15 38.15
N TYR A 208 33.46 -7.43 37.72
CA TYR A 208 33.05 -6.13 38.26
C TYR A 208 32.10 -6.34 39.45
N GLY A 209 31.36 -5.31 39.87
CA GLY A 209 30.49 -5.42 41.04
C GLY A 209 29.45 -4.31 41.20
N ASP A 210 28.32 -4.66 41.81
CA ASP A 210 27.10 -3.85 41.86
C ASP A 210 27.30 -2.38 42.29
N ILE A 211 26.75 -1.47 41.49
CA ILE A 211 26.66 -0.03 41.79
C ILE A 211 25.54 0.31 42.82
N ASN A 212 24.66 -0.63 43.16
CA ASN A 212 23.44 -0.44 43.97
C ASN A 212 23.49 -1.05 45.39
N VAL A 213 24.65 -1.47 45.87
CA VAL A 213 24.82 -2.21 47.14
C VAL A 213 24.28 -1.51 48.40
N LEU A 214 24.11 -2.30 49.46
CA LEU A 214 23.64 -1.85 50.78
C LEU A 214 24.75 -1.18 51.63
N ASP A 215 24.34 -0.49 52.71
CA ASP A 215 25.27 0.04 53.71
C ASP A 215 26.23 -1.07 54.22
N ASP A 216 27.51 -0.71 54.37
CA ASP A 216 28.67 -1.54 54.77
C ASP A 216 29.34 -2.40 53.68
N VAL A 217 28.79 -2.49 52.45
CA VAL A 217 29.51 -2.97 51.23
C VAL A 217 30.01 -1.78 50.39
N VAL A 218 31.09 -1.95 49.62
CA VAL A 218 31.60 -0.96 48.66
C VAL A 218 30.94 -1.19 47.30
N SER A 219 30.32 -0.15 46.72
CA SER A 219 29.79 -0.28 45.36
C SER A 219 30.94 -0.35 44.35
N GLY A 220 30.83 -1.27 43.40
CA GLY A 220 31.69 -1.31 42.23
C GLY A 220 31.16 -0.41 41.12
N THR A 221 31.39 -0.82 39.89
CA THR A 221 31.05 -0.10 38.66
C THR A 221 30.04 -0.80 37.75
N ASP A 222 29.57 -2.00 38.10
CA ASP A 222 28.57 -2.74 37.31
C ASP A 222 27.17 -2.13 37.43
N CYS A 223 26.46 -2.02 36.31
CA CYS A 223 25.13 -1.48 36.19
C CYS A 223 24.00 -2.55 36.22
N ASP A 224 24.27 -3.83 35.97
CA ASP A 224 23.36 -4.97 36.24
C ASP A 224 24.14 -6.26 36.57
N ASP A 225 24.65 -6.32 37.81
CA ASP A 225 25.41 -7.40 38.51
C ASP A 225 24.78 -8.82 38.46
N THR A 226 23.69 -8.99 37.69
CA THR A 226 22.95 -10.24 37.50
C THR A 226 23.03 -10.83 36.09
N ASP A 227 23.71 -10.18 35.13
CA ASP A 227 23.90 -10.67 33.74
C ASP A 227 25.25 -10.28 33.10
N ASN A 228 26.28 -11.14 33.26
CA ASN A 228 27.68 -11.04 32.75
C ASN A 228 27.90 -10.83 31.23
N GLU A 229 26.88 -10.44 30.47
CA GLU A 229 27.04 -9.80 29.15
C GLU A 229 26.97 -8.25 29.25
N ILE A 230 26.56 -7.68 30.39
CA ILE A 230 26.52 -6.25 30.76
C ILE A 230 27.62 -5.97 31.80
N TYR A 231 28.54 -5.04 31.52
CA TYR A 231 29.59 -4.61 32.47
C TYR A 231 30.44 -3.45 31.89
N PRO A 232 31.17 -2.69 32.74
CA PRO A 232 32.06 -1.60 32.32
C PRO A 232 33.02 -1.94 31.15
N GLY A 233 32.71 -1.40 29.96
CA GLY A 233 33.48 -1.65 28.75
C GLY A 233 33.28 -3.03 28.13
N ALA A 234 32.08 -3.59 28.24
CA ALA A 234 31.56 -4.67 27.41
C ALA A 234 31.48 -4.28 25.91
N VAL A 235 30.57 -4.88 25.15
CA VAL A 235 30.32 -4.52 23.75
C VAL A 235 28.85 -4.27 23.56
N GLU A 236 28.48 -2.99 23.49
CA GLU A 236 27.13 -2.52 23.23
C GLU A 236 26.50 -3.21 22.00
N ILE A 237 25.27 -3.68 22.19
CA ILE A 237 24.41 -4.29 21.17
C ILE A 237 23.01 -3.68 21.21
N CYS A 238 22.28 -3.84 20.11
CA CYS A 238 20.97 -3.24 19.90
C CYS A 238 19.84 -3.94 20.72
N ASN A 239 19.77 -3.67 22.03
CA ASN A 239 18.89 -4.37 22.97
C ASN A 239 18.01 -3.47 23.89
N GLU A 240 18.08 -2.13 23.78
CA GLU A 240 17.45 -1.13 24.68
C GLU A 240 18.03 -1.04 26.12
N LEU A 241 19.25 -1.54 26.37
CA LEU A 241 20.01 -1.47 27.64
C LEU A 241 21.30 -0.63 27.49
N ASP A 242 22.12 -0.56 28.55
CA ASP A 242 23.39 0.18 28.67
C ASP A 242 24.46 -0.89 28.95
N ASP A 243 24.92 -1.60 27.92
CA ASP A 243 25.70 -2.84 28.13
C ASP A 243 27.11 -2.57 28.65
N ASP A 244 27.71 -1.44 28.24
CA ASP A 244 29.09 -1.05 28.61
C ASP A 244 29.16 -0.11 29.83
N CYS A 245 28.01 0.19 30.45
CA CYS A 245 27.80 1.03 31.63
C CYS A 245 28.33 2.50 31.52
N ASP A 246 28.44 3.06 30.31
CA ASP A 246 28.87 4.44 30.02
C ASP A 246 27.76 5.50 30.22
N LEU A 247 26.48 5.09 30.29
CA LEU A 247 25.26 5.91 30.25
C LEU A 247 24.82 6.37 28.85
N LEU A 248 25.27 5.67 27.81
CA LEU A 248 24.72 5.69 26.46
C LEU A 248 23.98 4.37 26.19
N ILE A 249 23.13 4.33 25.16
CA ILE A 249 22.22 3.21 24.83
C ILE A 249 21.98 3.18 23.31
N ASP A 250 22.10 2.01 22.68
CA ASP A 250 21.82 1.74 21.26
C ASP A 250 22.49 2.79 20.31
N ASP A 251 21.66 3.46 19.49
CA ASP A 251 21.99 4.56 18.58
C ASP A 251 22.61 5.81 19.25
N ALA A 252 22.66 5.89 20.59
CA ALA A 252 23.29 6.99 21.31
C ALA A 252 24.78 6.76 21.59
N ASP A 253 25.25 5.52 21.52
CA ASP A 253 26.65 5.14 21.67
C ASP A 253 27.40 5.10 20.31
N ASP A 254 28.72 5.34 20.34
CA ASP A 254 29.67 5.22 19.22
C ASP A 254 30.36 3.81 19.17
N SER A 255 30.18 2.95 20.18
CA SER A 255 30.80 1.61 20.28
C SER A 255 29.93 0.46 19.74
N VAL A 256 28.59 0.63 19.76
CA VAL A 256 27.56 -0.33 19.33
C VAL A 256 27.90 -1.13 18.06
N SER A 257 27.72 -2.45 18.14
CA SER A 257 28.44 -3.39 17.26
C SER A 257 27.61 -4.16 16.22
N ASP A 258 26.28 -4.27 16.39
CA ASP A 258 25.39 -5.11 15.56
C ASP A 258 24.31 -4.35 14.78
N GLN A 259 24.35 -3.00 14.79
CA GLN A 259 23.49 -2.12 14.00
C GLN A 259 23.24 -2.60 12.56
N VAL A 260 21.97 -2.54 12.14
CA VAL A 260 21.54 -2.87 10.78
C VAL A 260 21.59 -1.63 9.87
N LEU A 261 21.85 -1.86 8.58
CA LEU A 261 21.81 -0.78 7.58
C LEU A 261 20.36 -0.52 7.15
N LEU A 262 19.86 0.66 7.49
CA LEU A 262 18.52 1.14 7.14
C LEU A 262 18.58 2.27 6.10
N TYR A 263 17.49 2.44 5.35
CA TYR A 263 17.34 3.36 4.22
C TYR A 263 16.22 4.36 4.48
N SER A 264 16.38 5.59 3.99
CA SER A 264 15.40 6.68 4.05
C SER A 264 14.06 6.25 3.46
N ASP A 265 12.98 6.50 4.19
CA ASP A 265 11.58 6.38 3.76
C ASP A 265 10.91 7.74 4.07
N LEU A 266 10.82 8.62 3.09
CA LEU A 266 10.46 10.04 3.26
C LEU A 266 9.00 10.36 2.88
N ASP A 267 8.35 9.49 2.10
CA ASP A 267 6.92 9.59 1.78
C ASP A 267 6.02 8.58 2.52
N GLY A 268 6.59 7.56 3.15
CA GLY A 268 5.94 6.67 4.12
C GLY A 268 5.29 5.42 3.52
N ASP A 269 5.79 4.89 2.41
CA ASP A 269 5.17 3.77 1.70
C ASP A 269 5.69 2.37 2.10
N GLY A 270 6.85 2.30 2.74
CA GLY A 270 7.50 1.05 3.17
C GLY A 270 8.61 0.54 2.25
N TYR A 271 9.05 1.32 1.27
CA TYR A 271 10.31 1.20 0.55
C TYR A 271 11.25 2.39 0.89
N GLY A 272 12.48 2.40 0.36
CA GLY A 272 13.44 3.44 0.74
C GLY A 272 14.75 3.53 -0.06
N ASP A 273 15.35 4.72 -0.08
CA ASP A 273 16.42 5.13 -1.00
C ASP A 273 17.74 4.34 -0.79
N PRO A 274 18.16 3.49 -1.75
CA PRO A 274 19.44 2.77 -1.68
C PRO A 274 20.69 3.66 -1.64
N THR A 275 20.55 4.96 -1.91
CA THR A 275 21.62 5.96 -1.88
C THR A 275 21.69 6.77 -0.57
N ASN A 276 20.65 6.72 0.27
CA ASN A 276 20.52 7.46 1.52
C ASN A 276 20.26 6.52 2.71
N SER A 277 21.34 5.96 3.25
CA SER A 277 21.30 4.93 4.31
C SER A 277 22.11 5.30 5.56
N SER A 278 21.72 4.74 6.71
CA SER A 278 22.41 4.84 7.99
C SER A 278 22.41 3.52 8.74
N LEU A 279 23.49 3.20 9.46
CA LEU A 279 23.52 2.11 10.43
C LEU A 279 22.75 2.54 11.68
N ARG A 280 21.80 1.73 12.14
CA ARG A 280 20.91 1.97 13.29
C ARG A 280 20.46 0.66 13.94
N CYS A 281 20.00 0.71 15.18
CA CYS A 281 19.46 -0.46 15.87
C CYS A 281 18.06 -0.89 15.42
N LEU A 282 17.11 0.06 15.32
CA LEU A 282 15.69 -0.25 15.06
C LEU A 282 15.11 0.55 13.88
N PRO A 283 14.22 -0.06 13.05
CA PRO A 283 13.41 0.66 12.07
C PRO A 283 12.51 1.73 12.69
N THR A 284 12.27 2.79 11.94
CA THR A 284 11.43 3.94 12.35
C THR A 284 10.49 4.33 11.22
N GLU A 285 9.55 5.25 11.48
CA GLU A 285 8.64 5.81 10.45
C GLU A 285 9.34 6.62 9.33
N PHE A 286 10.67 6.74 9.36
CA PHE A 286 11.48 7.35 8.31
C PHE A 286 12.72 6.52 7.90
N LEU A 287 12.89 5.31 8.45
CA LEU A 287 14.05 4.46 8.20
C LEU A 287 13.68 2.98 8.24
N ILE A 288 13.82 2.29 7.12
CA ILE A 288 13.39 0.90 6.95
C ILE A 288 14.53 -0.02 6.50
N ALA A 289 14.28 -1.34 6.46
CA ALA A 289 15.26 -2.33 6.04
C ALA A 289 15.23 -2.69 4.54
N ASP A 290 14.19 -2.29 3.80
CA ASP A 290 14.16 -2.43 2.34
C ASP A 290 14.90 -1.24 1.69
N SER A 291 15.46 -1.45 0.50
CA SER A 291 16.36 -0.52 -0.20
C SER A 291 16.02 -0.39 -1.68
N SER A 292 14.77 -0.68 -2.04
CA SER A 292 14.37 -1.00 -3.41
C SER A 292 13.60 0.14 -4.10
N ASP A 293 13.47 1.29 -3.44
CA ASP A 293 12.84 2.49 -3.99
C ASP A 293 13.77 3.21 -4.99
N CYS A 294 13.15 3.94 -5.91
CA CYS A 294 13.77 4.74 -6.96
C CYS A 294 13.35 6.23 -6.97
N ASP A 295 12.34 6.66 -6.20
CA ASP A 295 12.01 8.07 -5.92
C ASP A 295 11.36 8.24 -4.53
N ASP A 296 12.22 8.33 -3.49
CA ASP A 296 11.98 8.63 -2.04
C ASP A 296 11.34 10.02 -1.80
N THR A 297 10.45 10.44 -2.69
CA THR A 297 9.63 11.65 -2.59
C THR A 297 8.20 11.45 -3.13
N ASN A 298 7.85 10.24 -3.60
CA ASN A 298 6.56 9.92 -4.21
C ASN A 298 6.12 8.45 -4.03
N ASN A 299 5.25 8.19 -3.05
CA ASN A 299 4.64 6.87 -2.73
C ASN A 299 3.77 6.20 -3.82
N GLU A 300 3.74 6.76 -5.03
CA GLU A 300 3.19 6.13 -6.24
C GLU A 300 4.31 5.49 -7.12
N ILE A 301 5.57 5.54 -6.69
CA ILE A 301 6.76 4.98 -7.36
C ILE A 301 7.49 4.06 -6.35
N ASN A 302 7.31 2.75 -6.46
CA ASN A 302 7.98 1.74 -5.62
C ASN A 302 7.82 0.31 -6.18
N PRO A 303 8.58 -0.70 -5.71
CA PRO A 303 8.49 -2.10 -6.15
C PRO A 303 7.14 -2.85 -6.02
N SER A 304 6.12 -2.25 -5.40
CA SER A 304 4.74 -2.75 -5.36
C SER A 304 3.74 -1.84 -6.09
N ALA A 305 4.19 -0.71 -6.62
CA ALA A 305 3.41 0.12 -7.52
C ALA A 305 3.16 -0.61 -8.85
N ILE A 306 2.36 0.01 -9.72
CA ILE A 306 2.01 -0.53 -11.02
C ILE A 306 2.50 0.46 -12.06
N GLU A 307 3.34 -0.03 -12.97
CA GLU A 307 3.87 0.74 -14.09
C GLU A 307 2.74 1.33 -14.96
N ILE A 308 2.72 2.65 -15.11
CA ILE A 308 1.75 3.43 -15.88
C ILE A 308 2.44 4.15 -17.04
N CYS A 309 1.67 4.54 -18.06
CA CYS A 309 2.20 5.05 -19.33
C CYS A 309 2.66 6.54 -19.26
N ASP A 310 3.43 6.94 -18.24
CA ASP A 310 3.87 8.33 -18.02
C ASP A 310 5.36 8.59 -18.32
N GLY A 311 6.14 7.54 -18.62
CA GLY A 311 7.57 7.58 -18.88
C GLY A 311 8.46 7.54 -17.63
N VAL A 312 7.93 7.13 -16.47
CA VAL A 312 8.64 6.91 -15.21
C VAL A 312 8.64 5.41 -14.87
N ASP A 313 9.72 4.92 -14.24
CA ASP A 313 9.90 3.55 -13.74
C ASP A 313 9.13 3.39 -12.41
N ASN A 314 7.80 3.41 -12.46
CA ASN A 314 6.95 3.41 -11.27
C ASN A 314 7.15 2.15 -10.42
N ASP A 315 7.31 0.97 -11.03
CA ASP A 315 7.53 -0.29 -10.29
C ASP A 315 9.02 -0.52 -9.89
N CYS A 316 9.90 0.46 -10.15
CA CYS A 316 11.34 0.43 -9.92
C CYS A 316 12.07 -0.82 -10.48
N ASN A 317 11.52 -1.53 -11.48
CA ASN A 317 12.19 -2.71 -12.05
C ASN A 317 13.41 -2.36 -12.93
N GLY A 318 13.55 -1.09 -13.33
CA GLY A 318 14.64 -0.56 -14.15
C GLY A 318 14.29 -0.47 -15.64
N ALA A 319 13.02 -0.35 -15.99
CA ALA A 319 12.54 -0.50 -17.37
C ALA A 319 11.44 0.51 -17.76
N THR A 320 11.82 1.80 -17.87
CA THR A 320 11.07 2.91 -18.50
C THR A 320 10.76 2.69 -20.00
N LEU A 321 10.07 1.60 -20.33
CA LEU A 321 9.67 1.24 -21.68
C LEU A 321 8.32 0.55 -21.64
N GLU A 322 7.29 1.36 -21.47
CA GLU A 322 5.89 0.92 -21.40
C GLU A 322 5.33 0.42 -22.75
N ASP A 323 6.12 0.42 -23.84
CA ASP A 323 5.75 -0.02 -25.19
C ASP A 323 5.02 -1.39 -25.18
N GLY A 324 3.73 -1.39 -25.48
CA GLY A 324 2.89 -2.59 -25.56
C GLY A 324 2.38 -3.12 -24.22
N MET A 325 2.47 -2.34 -23.13
CA MET A 325 1.84 -2.66 -21.85
C MET A 325 0.34 -2.39 -21.84
N VAL A 326 -0.35 -3.10 -20.94
CA VAL A 326 -1.76 -2.85 -20.57
C VAL A 326 -1.92 -3.07 -19.07
N TYR A 327 -2.54 -2.12 -18.38
CA TYR A 327 -3.00 -2.32 -16.99
C TYR A 327 -4.49 -2.03 -16.87
N ARG A 328 -5.07 -2.43 -15.75
CA ARG A 328 -6.44 -2.07 -15.35
C ARG A 328 -6.46 -1.43 -13.98
N ILE A 329 -7.55 -0.73 -13.67
CA ILE A 329 -7.98 -0.36 -12.33
C ILE A 329 -9.41 -0.89 -12.14
N ASP A 330 -9.68 -1.63 -11.07
CA ASP A 330 -11.03 -2.12 -10.78
C ASP A 330 -11.91 -1.07 -10.07
N GLY A 331 -13.21 -1.32 -9.99
CA GLY A 331 -14.17 -0.47 -9.28
C GLY A 331 -13.99 -0.36 -7.76
N GLN A 332 -12.89 -0.86 -7.18
CA GLN A 332 -12.43 -0.57 -5.82
C GLN A 332 -11.14 0.26 -5.78
N GLY A 333 -10.59 0.64 -6.95
CA GLY A 333 -9.33 1.36 -7.09
C GLY A 333 -8.09 0.46 -7.09
N VAL A 334 -8.26 -0.87 -7.23
CA VAL A 334 -7.13 -1.82 -7.22
C VAL A 334 -6.62 -2.04 -8.64
N GLY A 335 -5.36 -1.69 -8.88
CA GLY A 335 -4.72 -1.90 -10.18
C GLY A 335 -4.38 -3.37 -10.48
N THR A 336 -4.12 -3.72 -11.73
CA THR A 336 -3.49 -5.01 -12.12
C THR A 336 -2.78 -4.91 -13.48
N ASP A 337 -1.57 -5.45 -13.61
CA ASP A 337 -0.97 -5.72 -14.93
C ASP A 337 -1.83 -6.72 -15.74
N LEU A 338 -2.16 -6.34 -16.97
CA LEU A 338 -2.81 -7.17 -17.98
C LEU A 338 -1.93 -7.39 -19.23
N THR A 339 -0.71 -6.88 -19.27
CA THR A 339 0.20 -6.96 -20.42
C THR A 339 0.37 -8.39 -20.89
N SER A 340 0.63 -9.31 -19.95
CA SER A 340 0.75 -10.74 -20.25
C SER A 340 -0.56 -11.39 -20.73
N VAL A 341 -1.72 -10.83 -20.38
CA VAL A 341 -3.05 -11.28 -20.82
C VAL A 341 -3.36 -10.77 -22.23
N MET A 342 -3.03 -9.52 -22.55
CA MET A 342 -3.38 -8.88 -23.82
C MET A 342 -2.36 -9.15 -24.94
N ALA A 343 -1.05 -9.13 -24.64
CA ALA A 343 0.03 -9.25 -25.64
C ALA A 343 0.18 -10.65 -26.27
N ASN A 344 -0.51 -11.68 -25.75
CA ASN A 344 -0.48 -13.04 -26.29
C ASN A 344 -1.45 -13.27 -27.48
N GLY A 345 -2.27 -12.28 -27.84
CA GLY A 345 -3.24 -12.38 -28.93
C GLY A 345 -2.60 -12.31 -30.33
N THR A 346 -3.39 -12.62 -31.37
CA THR A 346 -3.03 -12.34 -32.76
C THR A 346 -4.23 -11.75 -33.51
N PRO A 347 -4.05 -10.98 -34.60
CA PRO A 347 -5.18 -10.42 -35.34
C PRO A 347 -6.17 -11.47 -35.87
N SER A 348 -5.71 -12.71 -36.09
CA SER A 348 -6.53 -13.86 -36.55
C SER A 348 -7.14 -14.71 -35.42
N ILE A 349 -6.65 -14.56 -34.19
CA ILE A 349 -7.09 -15.25 -32.97
C ILE A 349 -6.85 -14.26 -31.81
N PRO A 350 -7.78 -13.32 -31.58
CA PRO A 350 -7.62 -12.31 -30.53
C PRO A 350 -7.74 -12.95 -29.14
N ASN A 351 -7.14 -12.31 -28.13
CA ASN A 351 -7.30 -12.75 -26.75
C ASN A 351 -8.60 -12.19 -26.17
N VAL A 352 -9.46 -13.08 -25.67
CA VAL A 352 -10.74 -12.70 -25.05
C VAL A 352 -10.49 -12.22 -23.62
N TYR A 353 -10.95 -11.01 -23.30
CA TYR A 353 -10.94 -10.45 -21.95
C TYR A 353 -12.38 -10.21 -21.48
N GLU A 354 -12.70 -10.68 -20.27
CA GLU A 354 -14.03 -10.56 -19.66
C GLU A 354 -13.85 -9.85 -18.29
N PRO A 355 -14.11 -8.52 -18.20
CA PRO A 355 -14.07 -7.75 -16.95
C PRO A 355 -14.98 -8.34 -15.87
N VAL A 356 -14.61 -8.19 -14.58
CA VAL A 356 -15.33 -8.82 -13.45
C VAL A 356 -15.95 -7.77 -12.53
N GLY A 357 -16.80 -6.94 -13.13
CA GLY A 357 -17.33 -5.73 -12.54
C GLY A 357 -16.92 -4.53 -13.38
N ASP A 358 -17.13 -3.34 -12.83
CA ASP A 358 -16.78 -2.08 -13.50
C ASP A 358 -15.25 -1.90 -13.43
N GLU A 359 -14.60 -1.64 -14.57
CA GLU A 359 -13.14 -1.60 -14.70
C GLU A 359 -12.69 -0.50 -15.69
N GLU A 360 -11.57 0.16 -15.40
CA GLU A 360 -10.88 1.06 -16.32
C GLU A 360 -9.66 0.33 -16.90
N LEU A 361 -9.50 0.33 -18.22
CA LEU A 361 -8.40 -0.31 -18.95
C LEU A 361 -7.52 0.75 -19.62
N TYR A 362 -6.21 0.63 -19.43
CA TYR A 362 -5.23 1.58 -19.91
C TYR A 362 -4.21 0.86 -20.79
N PHE A 363 -3.99 1.38 -22.00
CA PHE A 363 -3.10 0.82 -23.00
C PHE A 363 -1.98 1.83 -23.30
N CYS A 364 -0.73 1.40 -23.18
CA CYS A 364 0.43 2.20 -23.59
C CYS A 364 0.71 2.03 -25.10
N GLU A 365 1.59 2.86 -25.67
CA GLU A 365 1.86 2.88 -27.12
C GLU A 365 2.21 1.48 -27.65
N GLY A 366 1.50 1.00 -28.67
CA GLY A 366 1.64 -0.39 -29.09
C GLY A 366 0.60 -0.87 -30.09
N THR A 367 0.67 -2.18 -30.41
CA THR A 367 -0.30 -2.84 -31.28
C THR A 367 -0.81 -4.12 -30.63
N PHE A 368 -2.11 -4.16 -30.40
CA PHE A 368 -2.80 -5.19 -29.61
C PHE A 368 -3.83 -5.92 -30.47
N SER A 369 -4.21 -7.15 -30.08
CA SER A 369 -5.35 -7.86 -30.67
C SER A 369 -6.28 -8.40 -29.58
N PRO A 370 -6.99 -7.51 -28.85
CA PRO A 370 -7.94 -7.89 -27.83
C PRO A 370 -9.29 -8.30 -28.44
N SER A 371 -10.12 -8.96 -27.64
CA SER A 371 -11.55 -9.11 -27.85
C SER A 371 -12.22 -8.95 -26.48
N ILE A 372 -12.61 -7.71 -26.16
CA ILE A 372 -13.17 -7.38 -24.85
C ILE A 372 -14.67 -7.68 -24.86
N SER A 373 -15.17 -8.45 -23.89
CA SER A 373 -16.58 -8.84 -23.77
C SER A 373 -17.08 -8.61 -22.36
N THR A 374 -17.92 -7.58 -22.15
CA THR A 374 -18.38 -7.16 -20.81
C THR A 374 -19.89 -6.99 -20.71
N SER A 375 -20.39 -6.97 -19.46
CA SER A 375 -21.76 -6.58 -19.08
C SER A 375 -21.77 -5.64 -17.86
N SER A 376 -20.67 -4.91 -17.66
CA SER A 376 -20.43 -3.89 -16.62
C SER A 376 -19.88 -2.62 -17.27
N ASP A 377 -19.81 -1.51 -16.52
CA ASP A 377 -19.25 -0.25 -17.03
C ASP A 377 -17.77 -0.41 -17.37
N ILE A 378 -17.32 0.20 -18.45
CA ILE A 378 -15.93 0.10 -18.90
C ILE A 378 -15.41 1.43 -19.48
N THR A 379 -14.23 1.82 -19.03
CA THR A 379 -13.44 2.91 -19.64
C THR A 379 -12.22 2.30 -20.32
N ILE A 380 -11.89 2.72 -21.54
CA ILE A 380 -10.70 2.29 -22.30
C ILE A 380 -9.93 3.55 -22.72
N GLN A 381 -8.70 3.70 -22.23
CA GLN A 381 -7.83 4.84 -22.54
C GLN A 381 -6.55 4.38 -23.24
N GLY A 382 -6.16 5.07 -24.30
CA GLY A 382 -4.93 4.85 -25.03
C GLY A 382 -3.94 6.01 -24.87
N PHE A 383 -2.70 5.71 -24.50
CA PHE A 383 -1.61 6.67 -24.42
C PHE A 383 -0.61 6.45 -25.57
N GLY A 384 -0.31 7.52 -26.32
CA GLY A 384 0.53 7.43 -27.51
C GLY A 384 -0.18 6.70 -28.67
N ASN A 385 0.58 6.03 -29.53
CA ASN A 385 0.03 5.37 -30.73
C ASN A 385 -0.57 3.98 -30.44
N VAL A 386 -1.71 3.91 -29.75
CA VAL A 386 -2.41 2.64 -29.44
C VAL A 386 -3.22 2.14 -30.64
N THR A 387 -2.89 0.94 -31.15
CA THR A 387 -3.61 0.31 -32.27
C THR A 387 -4.20 -1.06 -31.90
N PHE A 388 -5.52 -1.24 -32.02
CA PHE A 388 -6.21 -2.54 -31.94
C PHE A 388 -6.38 -3.13 -33.35
N LEU A 389 -5.75 -4.28 -33.62
CA LEU A 389 -5.55 -4.85 -34.96
C LEU A 389 -6.29 -6.18 -35.16
N ALA A 390 -7.06 -6.31 -36.25
CA ALA A 390 -7.84 -7.52 -36.60
C ALA A 390 -7.67 -8.04 -38.05
N ASP A 391 -7.49 -9.35 -38.22
CA ASP A 391 -7.40 -10.07 -39.52
C ASP A 391 -8.56 -11.07 -39.66
N GLY A 392 -9.65 -10.58 -40.23
CA GLY A 392 -10.96 -11.22 -40.35
C GLY A 392 -11.09 -12.33 -41.40
N ILE A 393 -10.00 -12.81 -42.02
CA ILE A 393 -10.09 -13.89 -43.04
C ILE A 393 -10.59 -15.22 -42.45
N ASN A 394 -10.42 -15.47 -41.15
CA ASN A 394 -10.83 -16.72 -40.48
C ASN A 394 -11.68 -16.56 -39.21
N ALA A 395 -12.02 -15.33 -38.79
CA ALA A 395 -12.67 -15.06 -37.51
C ALA A 395 -14.07 -14.42 -37.62
N PRO A 396 -15.04 -15.01 -38.36
CA PRO A 396 -16.41 -14.53 -38.31
C PRO A 396 -16.98 -14.70 -36.89
N ASN A 397 -17.63 -13.64 -36.39
CA ASN A 397 -18.22 -13.52 -35.05
C ASN A 397 -17.23 -13.26 -33.88
N THR A 398 -16.09 -12.60 -34.10
CA THR A 398 -15.31 -11.96 -33.01
C THR A 398 -15.32 -10.44 -33.18
N ASP A 399 -16.00 -9.76 -32.27
CA ASP A 399 -16.01 -8.30 -32.17
C ASP A 399 -14.74 -7.85 -31.39
N LEU A 400 -14.14 -6.71 -31.74
CA LEU A 400 -12.97 -6.17 -31.01
C LEU A 400 -13.39 -5.70 -29.60
N LEU A 401 -14.53 -5.00 -29.50
CA LEU A 401 -15.23 -4.69 -28.26
C LEU A 401 -16.71 -5.11 -28.39
N ALA A 402 -17.18 -5.95 -27.47
CA ALA A 402 -18.57 -6.37 -27.33
C ALA A 402 -19.10 -6.08 -25.92
N VAL A 403 -19.78 -4.95 -25.76
CA VAL A 403 -20.54 -4.65 -24.55
C VAL A 403 -21.92 -5.27 -24.72
N ARG A 404 -22.08 -6.50 -24.20
CA ARG A 404 -23.32 -7.28 -24.33
C ARG A 404 -24.17 -7.02 -23.09
N ASN A 405 -25.00 -5.98 -23.11
CA ASN A 405 -25.68 -5.56 -21.89
C ASN A 405 -26.87 -6.49 -21.55
N TYR A 406 -26.55 -7.45 -20.68
CA TYR A 406 -27.47 -8.38 -20.01
C TYR A 406 -27.78 -7.97 -18.56
N GLY A 407 -27.30 -6.82 -18.07
CA GLY A 407 -27.20 -6.48 -16.65
C GLY A 407 -27.41 -5.00 -16.34
N ASP A 408 -26.59 -4.48 -15.41
CA ASP A 408 -26.73 -3.15 -14.81
C ASP A 408 -25.76 -2.10 -15.40
N ALA A 409 -25.00 -2.43 -16.45
CA ALA A 409 -24.13 -1.48 -17.15
C ALA A 409 -24.93 -0.29 -17.72
N THR A 410 -24.31 0.88 -17.73
CA THR A 410 -24.86 2.15 -18.21
C THR A 410 -23.87 2.99 -19.01
N ASN A 411 -22.55 2.78 -18.91
CA ASN A 411 -21.54 3.60 -19.59
C ASN A 411 -20.44 2.78 -20.28
N THR A 412 -19.94 3.28 -21.40
CA THR A 412 -18.75 2.80 -22.10
C THR A 412 -17.99 4.00 -22.64
N ASN A 413 -16.75 4.20 -22.20
CA ASN A 413 -15.93 5.34 -22.58
C ASN A 413 -14.69 4.88 -23.32
N ILE A 414 -14.33 5.53 -24.42
CA ILE A 414 -13.16 5.19 -25.25
C ILE A 414 -12.40 6.46 -25.62
N ASP A 415 -11.10 6.50 -25.35
CA ASP A 415 -10.26 7.67 -25.64
C ASP A 415 -8.91 7.26 -26.25
N GLY A 416 -8.47 7.94 -27.31
CA GLY A 416 -7.15 7.76 -27.92
C GLY A 416 -6.88 6.41 -28.63
N ILE A 417 -7.91 5.66 -29.04
CA ILE A 417 -7.74 4.31 -29.63
C ILE A 417 -7.83 4.32 -31.17
N VAL A 418 -6.85 3.68 -31.83
CA VAL A 418 -6.91 3.35 -33.25
C VAL A 418 -7.41 1.92 -33.46
N PHE A 419 -8.59 1.71 -34.03
CA PHE A 419 -9.06 0.40 -34.47
C PHE A 419 -8.71 0.19 -35.96
N ASP A 420 -8.01 -0.89 -36.30
CA ASP A 420 -7.56 -1.18 -37.66
C ASP A 420 -7.89 -2.62 -38.09
N GLY A 421 -8.69 -2.77 -39.15
CA GLY A 421 -8.84 -4.03 -39.87
C GLY A 421 -10.23 -4.67 -39.86
N TYR A 422 -10.27 -5.97 -40.17
CA TYR A 422 -11.41 -6.59 -40.87
C TYR A 422 -12.56 -7.14 -39.99
N ASN A 423 -12.80 -6.57 -38.80
CA ASN A 423 -13.90 -6.98 -37.90
C ASN A 423 -14.80 -5.77 -37.52
N LEU A 424 -15.92 -6.07 -36.85
CA LEU A 424 -16.72 -5.07 -36.14
C LEU A 424 -15.89 -4.50 -34.98
N ALA A 425 -15.73 -3.18 -34.92
CA ALA A 425 -14.93 -2.53 -33.88
C ALA A 425 -15.68 -2.51 -32.55
N ILE A 426 -16.93 -2.05 -32.54
CA ILE A 426 -17.76 -1.90 -31.34
C ILE A 426 -19.16 -2.49 -31.57
N LEU A 427 -19.59 -3.37 -30.65
CA LEU A 427 -20.94 -3.92 -30.56
C LEU A 427 -21.54 -3.58 -29.19
N LEU A 428 -22.60 -2.76 -29.16
CA LEU A 428 -23.40 -2.48 -27.96
C LEU A 428 -24.88 -2.79 -28.24
N ASN A 429 -25.46 -3.77 -27.54
CA ASN A 429 -26.90 -4.04 -27.64
C ASN A 429 -27.47 -4.29 -26.25
N SER A 430 -28.60 -3.66 -25.94
CA SER A 430 -29.37 -3.86 -24.72
C SER A 430 -30.59 -4.75 -25.00
N GLU A 431 -30.61 -5.96 -24.48
CA GLU A 431 -31.76 -6.88 -24.67
C GLU A 431 -32.98 -6.52 -23.78
N ASN A 432 -32.92 -5.43 -22.99
CA ASN A 432 -33.91 -5.09 -21.96
C ASN A 432 -34.52 -3.66 -22.06
N GLU A 433 -34.33 -2.94 -23.17
CA GLU A 433 -34.76 -1.52 -23.32
C GLU A 433 -34.08 -0.56 -22.32
N VAL A 434 -32.95 -0.97 -21.71
CA VAL A 434 -32.12 -0.13 -20.83
C VAL A 434 -31.16 0.68 -21.69
N TYR A 435 -31.24 2.00 -21.61
CA TYR A 435 -30.36 2.93 -22.32
C TYR A 435 -28.94 2.89 -21.73
N ASN A 436 -27.94 3.06 -22.59
CA ASN A 436 -26.51 3.06 -22.27
C ASN A 436 -25.86 4.28 -22.91
N ASN A 437 -24.78 4.79 -22.34
CA ASN A 437 -23.98 5.84 -22.96
C ASN A 437 -22.71 5.23 -23.58
N LEU A 438 -22.46 5.48 -24.86
CA LEU A 438 -21.14 5.34 -25.47
C LEU A 438 -20.53 6.74 -25.64
N THR A 439 -19.38 7.00 -25.03
CA THR A 439 -18.55 8.16 -25.36
C THR A 439 -17.30 7.69 -26.10
N MET A 440 -16.91 8.39 -27.18
CA MET A 440 -15.65 8.13 -27.90
C MET A 440 -14.96 9.43 -28.31
N ASN A 441 -13.74 9.65 -27.83
CA ASN A 441 -12.92 10.84 -28.13
C ASN A 441 -11.59 10.46 -28.80
N ASP A 442 -11.02 11.39 -29.59
CA ASP A 442 -9.67 11.36 -30.21
C ASP A 442 -9.28 9.99 -30.84
N SER A 443 -10.27 9.27 -31.39
CA SER A 443 -10.12 7.88 -31.84
C SER A 443 -10.23 7.75 -33.36
N LEU A 444 -9.61 6.71 -33.94
CA LEU A 444 -9.60 6.44 -35.38
C LEU A 444 -10.06 5.01 -35.66
N ILE A 445 -11.15 4.82 -36.39
CA ILE A 445 -11.57 3.49 -36.87
C ILE A 445 -11.34 3.40 -38.38
N ARG A 446 -10.39 2.57 -38.81
CA ARG A 446 -10.04 2.41 -40.23
C ARG A 446 -10.04 0.96 -40.72
N ASN A 447 -10.25 0.80 -42.03
CA ASN A 447 -10.33 -0.51 -42.74
C ASN A 447 -11.44 -1.45 -42.21
N GLY A 448 -12.35 -0.96 -41.33
CA GLY A 448 -13.36 -1.72 -40.61
C GLY A 448 -14.26 -2.54 -41.54
N TYR A 449 -14.22 -3.88 -41.44
CA TYR A 449 -15.10 -4.76 -42.22
C TYR A 449 -16.16 -5.42 -41.35
N SER A 450 -17.44 -5.16 -41.67
CA SER A 450 -18.56 -5.73 -40.92
C SER A 450 -19.60 -6.37 -41.83
N ILE A 451 -19.81 -7.66 -41.61
CA ILE A 451 -20.94 -8.41 -42.19
C ILE A 451 -22.29 -8.04 -41.57
N ALA A 452 -22.31 -7.28 -40.46
CA ALA A 452 -23.51 -6.90 -39.73
C ALA A 452 -24.01 -5.50 -40.10
N GLY A 453 -23.12 -4.53 -40.35
CA GLY A 453 -23.52 -3.24 -40.93
C GLY A 453 -22.60 -2.04 -40.69
N ALA A 454 -21.75 -2.06 -39.66
CA ALA A 454 -21.02 -0.86 -39.24
C ALA A 454 -19.65 -1.12 -38.62
N SER A 455 -18.91 -0.05 -38.35
CA SER A 455 -17.80 -0.06 -37.40
C SER A 455 -18.32 -0.06 -35.95
N ILE A 456 -19.40 0.69 -35.69
CA ILE A 456 -20.11 0.78 -34.41
C ILE A 456 -21.56 0.32 -34.61
N ASN A 457 -21.98 -0.75 -33.92
CA ASN A 457 -23.36 -1.24 -33.96
C ASN A 457 -24.06 -1.02 -32.61
N VAL A 458 -25.19 -0.30 -32.61
CA VAL A 458 -25.92 0.11 -31.39
C VAL A 458 -27.41 -0.21 -31.43
N HIS A 459 -28.01 -0.58 -30.29
CA HIS A 459 -29.48 -0.63 -30.10
C HIS A 459 -29.82 -0.35 -28.64
N TYR A 460 -30.62 0.69 -28.38
CA TYR A 460 -30.83 1.30 -27.05
C TYR A 460 -29.53 1.80 -26.40
N VAL A 461 -28.82 2.69 -27.11
CA VAL A 461 -27.56 3.31 -26.68
C VAL A 461 -27.55 4.76 -27.17
N ASP A 462 -27.33 5.71 -26.27
CA ASP A 462 -27.03 7.09 -26.60
C ASP A 462 -25.52 7.21 -26.86
N VAL A 463 -25.13 7.91 -27.93
CA VAL A 463 -23.77 7.85 -28.50
C VAL A 463 -23.23 9.25 -28.74
N GLU A 464 -22.16 9.60 -28.05
CA GLU A 464 -21.42 10.85 -28.23
C GLU A 464 -20.03 10.52 -28.81
N VAL A 465 -19.73 11.04 -30.00
CA VAL A 465 -18.42 10.86 -30.65
C VAL A 465 -17.80 12.21 -30.97
N THR A 466 -16.61 12.46 -30.45
CA THR A 466 -15.91 13.73 -30.55
C THR A 466 -14.51 13.55 -31.16
N ASN A 467 -14.04 14.53 -31.93
CA ASN A 467 -12.66 14.63 -32.45
C ASN A 467 -12.14 13.39 -33.22
N SER A 468 -13.05 12.53 -33.71
CA SER A 468 -12.73 11.16 -34.14
C SER A 468 -12.87 10.96 -35.65
N TYR A 469 -12.21 9.92 -36.16
CA TYR A 469 -12.05 9.67 -37.59
C TYR A 469 -12.52 8.27 -37.98
N PHE A 470 -13.21 8.16 -39.12
CA PHE A 470 -13.66 6.90 -39.71
C PHE A 470 -13.18 6.82 -41.16
N GLU A 471 -12.33 5.84 -41.50
CA GLU A 471 -11.67 5.75 -42.81
C GLU A 471 -11.80 4.37 -43.48
N ASP A 472 -12.10 4.34 -44.79
CA ASP A 472 -11.90 3.18 -45.69
C ASP A 472 -12.54 1.82 -45.25
N GLY A 473 -13.53 1.86 -44.36
CA GLY A 473 -14.32 0.69 -43.96
C GLY A 473 -15.14 0.07 -45.12
N THR A 474 -15.77 -1.06 -44.86
CA THR A 474 -16.66 -1.74 -45.83
C THR A 474 -17.75 -2.53 -45.11
N SER A 475 -19.01 -2.29 -45.49
CA SER A 475 -20.19 -2.78 -44.79
C SER A 475 -21.09 -3.63 -45.70
N GLY A 476 -21.62 -4.73 -45.15
CA GLY A 476 -22.59 -5.60 -45.84
C GLY A 476 -24.04 -5.10 -45.88
N TYR A 477 -24.44 -4.22 -44.95
CA TYR A 477 -25.85 -3.79 -44.77
C TYR A 477 -26.05 -2.26 -44.72
N GLY A 478 -24.97 -1.46 -44.64
CA GLY A 478 -24.98 0.01 -44.59
C GLY A 478 -24.78 0.57 -43.18
N GLY A 479 -24.01 1.66 -43.07
CA GLY A 479 -23.66 2.33 -41.81
C GLY A 479 -22.17 2.26 -41.45
N LEU A 480 -21.25 2.51 -42.40
CA LEU A 480 -19.79 2.38 -42.26
C LEU A 480 -19.23 2.89 -40.92
N ALA A 481 -19.65 4.06 -40.46
CA ALA A 481 -19.34 4.53 -39.11
C ALA A 481 -20.25 3.84 -38.10
N ILE A 482 -21.55 4.16 -38.14
CA ILE A 482 -22.54 3.68 -37.18
C ILE A 482 -23.80 3.13 -37.86
N THR A 483 -24.34 2.06 -37.26
CA THR A 483 -25.71 1.60 -37.54
C THR A 483 -26.46 1.20 -36.28
N GLY A 484 -27.73 1.61 -36.16
CA GLY A 484 -28.51 1.31 -34.97
C GLY A 484 -29.92 1.89 -34.89
N GLY A 485 -30.57 1.72 -33.74
CA GLY A 485 -31.93 2.19 -33.51
C GLY A 485 -32.31 2.34 -32.03
N ASN A 486 -33.39 3.08 -31.77
CA ASN A 486 -33.79 3.54 -30.43
C ASN A 486 -32.61 4.19 -29.67
N SER A 487 -31.84 5.03 -30.38
CA SER A 487 -30.52 5.56 -29.97
C SER A 487 -30.42 7.04 -30.33
N ASP A 488 -30.02 7.91 -29.39
CA ASP A 488 -29.71 9.31 -29.67
C ASP A 488 -28.20 9.46 -29.98
N VAL A 489 -27.85 9.98 -31.16
CA VAL A 489 -26.46 10.01 -31.65
C VAL A 489 -25.99 11.45 -31.89
N ILE A 490 -24.86 11.85 -31.32
CA ILE A 490 -24.25 13.19 -31.49
C ILE A 490 -22.80 13.02 -31.95
N PHE A 491 -22.47 13.57 -33.12
CA PHE A 491 -21.09 13.62 -33.64
C PHE A 491 -20.60 15.09 -33.64
N GLU A 492 -19.49 15.38 -32.96
CA GLU A 492 -18.83 16.70 -32.94
C GLU A 492 -17.39 16.63 -33.46
N ASN A 493 -17.05 17.43 -34.48
CA ASN A 493 -15.71 17.45 -35.10
C ASN A 493 -15.26 16.04 -35.57
N VAL A 494 -16.16 15.29 -36.21
CA VAL A 494 -15.92 13.94 -36.73
C VAL A 494 -15.71 13.98 -38.26
N ASP A 495 -14.75 13.23 -38.80
CA ASP A 495 -14.62 13.03 -40.26
C ASP A 495 -14.87 11.56 -40.63
N ILE A 496 -15.86 11.34 -41.50
CA ILE A 496 -16.26 10.03 -42.01
C ILE A 496 -15.96 9.98 -43.51
N SER A 497 -14.84 9.35 -43.88
CA SER A 497 -14.38 9.27 -45.27
C SER A 497 -14.22 7.83 -45.74
N ASN A 498 -14.40 7.61 -47.05
CA ASN A 498 -14.22 6.29 -47.65
C ASN A 498 -13.82 6.38 -49.12
N THR A 499 -12.83 5.56 -49.51
CA THR A 499 -12.36 5.42 -50.90
C THR A 499 -12.85 4.15 -51.60
N SER A 500 -13.54 3.24 -50.88
CA SER A 500 -14.04 1.96 -51.41
C SER A 500 -15.44 2.10 -52.04
N GLU A 501 -15.59 1.71 -53.32
CA GLU A 501 -16.92 1.58 -53.97
C GLU A 501 -17.90 0.65 -53.20
N SER A 502 -17.37 -0.18 -52.27
CA SER A 502 -18.10 -1.20 -51.53
C SER A 502 -18.89 -0.66 -50.33
N ALA A 503 -18.64 0.55 -49.84
CA ALA A 503 -19.37 1.11 -48.69
C ALA A 503 -20.70 1.75 -49.13
N TYR A 504 -21.80 1.06 -48.85
CA TYR A 504 -23.13 1.49 -49.31
C TYR A 504 -23.63 2.76 -48.60
N VAL A 505 -23.54 2.80 -47.27
CA VAL A 505 -24.04 3.92 -46.44
C VAL A 505 -23.01 4.28 -45.37
N GLY A 506 -22.87 5.58 -45.05
CA GLY A 506 -21.98 6.09 -44.00
C GLY A 506 -22.57 6.00 -42.58
N VAL A 507 -23.73 6.60 -42.36
CA VAL A 507 -24.52 6.55 -41.11
C VAL A 507 -25.90 5.97 -41.42
N TYR A 508 -26.35 4.94 -40.69
CA TYR A 508 -27.69 4.37 -40.88
C TYR A 508 -28.44 4.15 -39.56
N LEU A 509 -29.43 4.98 -39.28
CA LEU A 509 -30.29 4.86 -38.08
C LEU A 509 -31.75 4.54 -38.41
N TYR A 510 -32.42 3.86 -37.48
CA TYR A 510 -33.80 3.42 -37.59
C TYR A 510 -34.53 3.45 -36.21
N GLU A 511 -35.82 3.10 -36.18
CA GLU A 511 -36.61 2.90 -34.92
C GLU A 511 -36.48 4.05 -33.90
N ASP A 512 -37.11 5.19 -34.22
CA ASP A 512 -37.28 6.41 -33.41
C ASP A 512 -36.01 7.14 -32.93
N SER A 513 -34.81 6.65 -33.30
CA SER A 513 -33.50 7.33 -33.11
C SER A 513 -33.45 8.81 -33.50
N THR A 514 -32.52 9.55 -32.88
CA THR A 514 -32.09 10.90 -33.31
C THR A 514 -30.63 10.91 -33.78
N PHE A 515 -30.25 11.93 -34.57
CA PHE A 515 -28.86 12.20 -34.98
C PHE A 515 -28.59 13.71 -35.04
N GLU A 516 -27.55 14.20 -34.38
CA GLU A 516 -27.04 15.56 -34.53
C GLU A 516 -25.61 15.57 -35.10
N MET A 517 -25.39 16.41 -36.12
CA MET A 517 -24.08 16.68 -36.72
C MET A 517 -23.56 18.08 -36.34
N ILE A 518 -22.48 18.13 -35.56
CA ILE A 518 -21.77 19.35 -35.18
C ILE A 518 -20.38 19.34 -35.84
N ASP A 519 -20.08 20.34 -36.66
CA ASP A 519 -18.84 20.47 -37.45
C ASP A 519 -18.28 19.16 -38.06
N THR A 520 -19.16 18.27 -38.52
CA THR A 520 -18.88 16.88 -38.91
C THR A 520 -18.93 16.66 -40.43
N ASN A 521 -17.91 16.01 -40.99
CA ASN A 521 -17.77 15.71 -42.42
C ASN A 521 -18.15 14.26 -42.76
N ILE A 522 -18.85 14.05 -43.88
CA ILE A 522 -19.27 12.73 -44.37
C ILE A 522 -19.07 12.66 -45.89
N SER A 523 -18.22 11.74 -46.36
CA SER A 523 -17.81 11.66 -47.77
C SER A 523 -17.53 10.24 -48.30
N GLY A 524 -17.82 10.01 -49.59
CA GLY A 524 -17.33 8.83 -50.31
C GLY A 524 -18.24 7.60 -50.36
N PHE A 525 -19.55 7.74 -50.12
CA PHE A 525 -20.49 6.60 -50.02
C PHE A 525 -21.25 6.29 -51.31
N SER A 526 -21.40 4.99 -51.63
CA SER A 526 -21.92 4.52 -52.93
C SER A 526 -23.46 4.45 -53.04
N TYR A 527 -24.20 4.69 -51.95
CA TYR A 527 -25.67 4.87 -51.97
C TYR A 527 -26.17 6.07 -51.15
N ALA A 528 -25.72 6.27 -49.91
CA ALA A 528 -26.08 7.44 -49.09
C ALA A 528 -24.98 7.83 -48.10
N GLY A 529 -24.74 9.13 -47.86
CA GLY A 529 -23.93 9.58 -46.73
C GLY A 529 -24.62 9.26 -45.41
N VAL A 530 -25.83 9.79 -45.24
CA VAL A 530 -26.71 9.54 -44.08
C VAL A 530 -28.02 8.89 -44.53
N MET A 531 -28.49 7.92 -43.77
CA MET A 531 -29.76 7.22 -43.99
C MET A 531 -30.57 7.12 -42.69
N LEU A 532 -31.82 7.59 -42.72
CA LEU A 532 -32.76 7.51 -41.58
C LEU A 532 -34.00 6.69 -41.97
N SER A 533 -34.58 5.96 -41.01
CA SER A 533 -35.80 5.16 -41.22
C SER A 533 -36.70 5.06 -39.98
N ASN A 534 -37.74 5.89 -39.95
CA ASN A 534 -38.53 6.22 -38.76
C ASN A 534 -37.64 6.89 -37.69
N SER A 535 -36.86 7.90 -38.06
CA SER A 535 -35.89 8.58 -37.18
C SER A 535 -35.85 10.08 -37.44
N HIS A 536 -35.15 10.83 -36.58
CA HIS A 536 -35.00 12.28 -36.69
C HIS A 536 -33.52 12.64 -36.89
N GLY A 537 -33.23 13.73 -37.61
CA GLY A 537 -31.87 14.22 -37.78
C GLY A 537 -31.79 15.75 -37.78
N SER A 538 -30.67 16.28 -37.34
CA SER A 538 -30.35 17.70 -37.32
C SER A 538 -28.88 17.93 -37.66
N CYS A 539 -28.58 19.17 -38.04
CA CYS A 539 -27.21 19.61 -38.27
C CYS A 539 -27.05 21.05 -37.77
N THR A 540 -26.03 21.26 -36.94
CA THR A 540 -25.72 22.55 -36.32
C THR A 540 -24.29 22.98 -36.65
N ASN A 541 -24.11 24.30 -36.74
CA ASN A 541 -22.90 25.00 -37.24
C ASN A 541 -22.51 24.72 -38.72
N SER A 542 -21.88 25.71 -39.34
CA SER A 542 -21.71 25.79 -40.81
C SER A 542 -20.50 25.05 -41.39
N SER A 543 -19.80 24.24 -40.60
CA SER A 543 -18.66 23.45 -41.07
C SER A 543 -18.99 21.97 -41.30
N SER A 544 -20.12 21.50 -40.76
CA SER A 544 -20.66 20.17 -41.06
C SER A 544 -20.96 20.04 -42.55
N SER A 545 -20.55 18.93 -43.18
CA SER A 545 -20.85 18.70 -44.60
C SER A 545 -21.11 17.24 -44.96
N VAL A 546 -22.09 17.00 -45.84
CA VAL A 546 -22.39 15.67 -46.38
C VAL A 546 -22.26 15.68 -47.91
N SER A 547 -21.38 14.84 -48.44
CA SER A 547 -21.08 14.75 -49.87
C SER A 547 -21.38 13.37 -50.47
N SER A 548 -22.10 13.34 -51.58
CA SER A 548 -22.39 12.11 -52.34
C SER A 548 -21.16 11.64 -53.11
N GLY A 549 -20.83 10.34 -53.05
CA GLY A 549 -19.51 9.82 -53.41
C GLY A 549 -19.44 8.86 -54.61
N MET A 550 -18.61 9.20 -55.59
CA MET A 550 -18.08 8.31 -56.65
C MET A 550 -19.01 7.79 -57.77
N ALA A 551 -20.33 7.67 -57.57
CA ALA A 551 -21.24 7.07 -58.58
C ALA A 551 -22.46 7.93 -58.94
N SER A 552 -22.96 7.79 -60.17
CA SER A 552 -24.06 8.59 -60.74
C SER A 552 -25.47 8.21 -60.25
N SER A 553 -25.57 7.79 -58.99
CA SER A 553 -26.82 7.39 -58.30
C SER A 553 -26.66 7.44 -56.78
N THR A 554 -25.80 8.34 -56.29
CA THR A 554 -25.37 8.45 -54.89
C THR A 554 -26.07 9.61 -54.22
N ARG A 555 -26.68 9.36 -53.06
CA ARG A 555 -27.34 10.39 -52.27
C ARG A 555 -26.39 10.99 -51.25
N GLY A 556 -26.61 12.26 -50.92
CA GLY A 556 -26.11 12.80 -49.65
C GLY A 556 -26.94 12.22 -48.50
N LEU A 557 -28.28 12.30 -48.63
CA LEU A 557 -29.24 11.96 -47.58
C LEU A 557 -30.38 11.07 -48.12
N TYR A 558 -30.75 10.04 -47.34
CA TYR A 558 -31.94 9.23 -47.58
C TYR A 558 -32.86 9.24 -46.35
N LEU A 559 -34.11 9.65 -46.54
CA LEU A 559 -35.13 9.70 -45.48
C LEU A 559 -36.28 8.75 -45.79
N ASN A 560 -36.80 8.04 -44.78
CA ASN A 560 -37.96 7.15 -44.92
C ASN A 560 -38.82 7.22 -43.66
N THR A 561 -40.01 7.83 -43.75
CA THR A 561 -40.83 8.21 -42.59
C THR A 561 -40.02 8.95 -41.52
N SER A 562 -39.10 9.82 -41.93
CA SER A 562 -38.07 10.44 -41.07
C SER A 562 -38.08 11.96 -41.20
N THR A 563 -37.52 12.67 -40.23
CA THR A 563 -37.29 14.12 -40.33
C THR A 563 -35.81 14.45 -40.52
N TRP A 564 -35.52 15.61 -41.12
CA TRP A 564 -34.17 16.17 -41.13
C TRP A 564 -34.20 17.69 -41.09
N ASP A 565 -33.39 18.30 -40.22
CA ASP A 565 -33.09 19.73 -40.21
C ASP A 565 -31.70 20.02 -40.82
N SER A 566 -31.69 20.76 -41.94
CA SER A 566 -30.47 21.13 -42.66
C SER A 566 -29.95 22.54 -42.34
N THR A 567 -30.49 23.21 -41.31
CA THR A 567 -30.20 24.63 -41.01
C THR A 567 -28.70 24.93 -40.81
N GLY A 568 -27.90 24.01 -40.26
CA GLY A 568 -26.46 24.17 -40.14
C GLY A 568 -25.63 23.74 -41.36
N CYS A 569 -26.00 22.68 -42.07
CA CYS A 569 -25.08 21.95 -42.95
C CYS A 569 -24.75 22.60 -44.30
N ASP A 570 -23.50 22.43 -44.74
CA ASP A 570 -23.09 22.48 -46.15
C ASP A 570 -23.31 21.11 -46.82
N TYR A 571 -23.44 21.07 -48.14
CA TYR A 571 -23.67 19.83 -48.90
C TYR A 571 -22.97 19.88 -50.26
N GLN A 572 -21.77 19.32 -50.32
CA GLN A 572 -20.88 19.45 -51.47
C GLN A 572 -21.08 18.32 -52.50
N SER A 573 -21.40 18.68 -53.75
CA SER A 573 -21.64 17.73 -54.84
C SER A 573 -20.32 17.22 -55.46
N SER A 574 -19.90 15.98 -55.17
CA SER A 574 -18.62 15.45 -55.69
C SER A 574 -18.71 14.91 -57.14
N SER A 575 -18.86 15.81 -58.14
CA SER A 575 -18.23 15.70 -59.48
C SER A 575 -18.84 16.60 -60.58
N SER A 576 -18.31 17.82 -60.74
CA SER A 576 -18.25 18.52 -62.05
C SER A 576 -19.57 18.81 -62.81
N GLN A 577 -20.73 18.68 -62.17
CA GLN A 577 -21.94 19.43 -62.55
C GLN A 577 -21.93 20.79 -61.83
N GLU A 578 -22.93 21.64 -62.09
CA GLU A 578 -22.96 22.99 -61.51
C GLU A 578 -23.15 22.94 -59.98
N GLU A 579 -22.65 23.96 -59.30
CA GLU A 579 -22.46 23.95 -57.83
C GLU A 579 -23.79 23.79 -57.06
N ASN A 580 -23.73 23.07 -55.93
CA ASN A 580 -24.75 22.99 -54.87
C ASN A 580 -25.95 22.05 -55.08
N ASP A 581 -25.92 21.09 -56.01
CA ASP A 581 -27.06 20.18 -56.23
C ASP A 581 -27.01 18.93 -55.33
N ILE A 582 -27.88 18.86 -54.31
CA ILE A 582 -27.93 17.77 -53.32
C ILE A 582 -28.89 16.66 -53.78
N ASP A 583 -28.40 15.45 -54.07
CA ASP A 583 -29.26 14.27 -54.26
C ASP A 583 -29.78 13.80 -52.89
N ILE A 584 -30.96 14.29 -52.53
CA ILE A 584 -31.75 13.87 -51.36
C ILE A 584 -32.90 13.01 -51.86
N THR A 585 -33.01 11.78 -51.33
CA THR A 585 -34.17 10.93 -51.60
C THR A 585 -35.09 10.87 -50.40
N ILE A 586 -36.28 11.43 -50.55
CA ILE A 586 -37.36 11.48 -49.55
C ILE A 586 -38.39 10.40 -49.88
N ALA A 587 -38.35 9.29 -49.15
CA ALA A 587 -39.30 8.19 -49.24
C ALA A 587 -40.39 8.30 -48.15
N SER A 588 -41.56 7.70 -48.42
CA SER A 588 -42.69 7.63 -47.47
C SER A 588 -43.15 9.02 -46.97
N GLU A 589 -43.81 9.09 -45.80
CA GLU A 589 -44.27 10.34 -45.18
C GLU A 589 -43.13 10.94 -44.33
N SER A 590 -42.07 11.39 -45.00
CA SER A 590 -40.91 12.07 -44.38
C SER A 590 -41.00 13.59 -44.49
N GLU A 591 -40.33 14.31 -43.59
CA GLU A 591 -40.22 15.78 -43.58
C GLU A 591 -38.76 16.23 -43.76
N TYR A 592 -38.54 17.36 -44.42
CA TYR A 592 -37.21 17.95 -44.63
C TYR A 592 -37.28 19.46 -44.47
N TYR A 593 -36.50 20.01 -43.53
CA TYR A 593 -36.43 21.43 -43.24
C TYR A 593 -35.18 22.01 -43.93
N VAL A 594 -35.40 23.01 -44.79
CA VAL A 594 -34.39 23.57 -45.70
C VAL A 594 -33.65 24.73 -45.01
N GLY A 595 -32.35 24.58 -44.79
CA GLY A 595 -31.48 25.65 -44.29
C GLY A 595 -31.13 26.72 -45.33
N ASP A 596 -30.61 27.86 -44.87
CA ASP A 596 -30.33 29.05 -45.70
C ASP A 596 -29.35 28.80 -46.87
N ASN A 597 -28.56 27.73 -46.82
CA ASN A 597 -27.57 27.35 -47.86
C ASN A 597 -27.98 26.15 -48.74
N ALA A 598 -29.12 25.48 -48.47
CA ALA A 598 -29.45 24.21 -49.11
C ALA A 598 -30.23 24.35 -50.44
N THR A 599 -29.71 23.76 -51.52
CA THR A 599 -30.40 23.66 -52.84
C THR A 599 -30.71 22.21 -53.22
N PHE A 600 -31.85 21.99 -53.88
CA PHE A 600 -32.52 20.69 -53.91
C PHE A 600 -33.05 20.32 -55.30
N SER A 601 -32.77 19.11 -55.78
CA SER A 601 -33.33 18.54 -57.01
C SER A 601 -34.12 17.25 -56.79
N CYS A 602 -35.42 17.30 -57.10
CA CYS A 602 -36.26 16.10 -57.26
C CYS A 602 -36.12 15.52 -58.67
N SER A 603 -35.82 14.22 -58.79
CA SER A 603 -36.18 13.46 -59.99
C SER A 603 -37.68 13.12 -59.96
N GLU A 604 -38.36 13.16 -61.13
CA GLU A 604 -39.82 12.87 -61.24
C GLU A 604 -40.23 11.47 -60.75
N THR A 605 -39.27 10.57 -60.50
CA THR A 605 -39.48 9.21 -60.00
C THR A 605 -39.09 9.00 -58.53
N SER A 606 -38.32 9.90 -57.92
CA SER A 606 -37.84 9.75 -56.53
C SER A 606 -38.80 10.35 -55.51
N CYS A 607 -39.50 11.42 -55.87
CA CYS A 607 -40.32 12.20 -54.94
C CYS A 607 -41.79 11.71 -54.98
N GLY A 608 -42.29 11.25 -53.84
CA GLY A 608 -43.62 10.66 -53.71
C GLY A 608 -44.77 11.62 -54.09
N THR A 609 -45.96 11.08 -54.37
CA THR A 609 -47.09 11.85 -54.90
C THR A 609 -47.82 12.73 -53.86
N GLN A 610 -47.12 13.24 -52.84
CA GLN A 610 -47.58 14.30 -51.95
C GLN A 610 -46.59 15.47 -52.03
N THR A 611 -46.90 16.44 -52.89
CA THR A 611 -46.08 17.65 -53.07
C THR A 611 -46.31 18.61 -51.91
N LEU A 612 -45.37 18.66 -50.96
CA LEU A 612 -45.20 19.80 -50.07
C LEU A 612 -44.08 20.67 -50.64
N GLN A 613 -44.47 21.86 -51.12
CA GLN A 613 -43.53 22.90 -51.52
C GLN A 613 -42.97 23.57 -50.26
N SER A 614 -41.76 24.13 -50.35
CA SER A 614 -41.27 25.07 -49.34
C SER A 614 -42.24 26.26 -49.21
N PHE A 615 -42.67 26.53 -47.98
CA PHE A 615 -43.59 27.62 -47.68
C PHE A 615 -42.85 28.97 -47.59
N GLU A 616 -42.69 29.66 -48.74
CA GLU A 616 -42.96 31.11 -48.70
C GLU A 616 -44.41 31.28 -48.18
N ALA A 617 -44.64 32.19 -47.24
CA ALA A 617 -45.92 32.35 -46.55
C ALA A 617 -47.02 33.02 -47.42
N PHE A 618 -47.41 32.36 -48.52
CA PHE A 618 -48.41 32.83 -49.48
C PHE A 618 -49.84 32.85 -48.91
N THR A 619 -50.26 34.00 -48.37
CA THR A 619 -51.65 34.25 -47.94
C THR A 619 -52.43 35.06 -48.99
N SER A 620 -52.63 34.47 -50.18
CA SER A 620 -53.40 35.11 -51.26
C SER A 620 -54.91 35.17 -50.96
N TYR A 621 -55.45 36.38 -50.76
CA TYR A 621 -56.88 36.60 -50.46
C TYR A 621 -57.47 37.80 -51.22
N SER A 622 -58.23 37.54 -52.28
CA SER A 622 -58.92 38.60 -53.03
C SER A 622 -60.32 38.91 -52.46
N MET A 623 -60.50 40.13 -51.93
CA MET A 623 -61.79 40.75 -51.62
C MET A 623 -61.62 42.29 -51.47
N SER A 624 -62.69 43.06 -51.72
CA SER A 624 -62.59 44.47 -52.12
C SER A 624 -62.68 45.53 -51.01
N SER A 625 -62.76 45.14 -49.74
CA SER A 625 -62.73 46.08 -48.60
C SER A 625 -62.53 45.27 -47.30
N LYS A 626 -61.35 45.38 -46.68
CA LYS A 626 -61.01 44.67 -45.44
C LYS A 626 -59.99 45.45 -44.61
N VAL A 627 -60.06 45.23 -43.31
CA VAL A 627 -59.15 45.72 -42.27
C VAL A 627 -58.26 44.56 -41.85
N TYR A 628 -56.94 44.77 -41.81
CA TYR A 628 -55.95 43.74 -41.47
C TYR A 628 -54.92 44.28 -40.47
N SER A 629 -54.50 43.48 -39.49
CA SER A 629 -53.57 43.92 -38.45
C SER A 629 -52.66 42.83 -37.89
N ASN A 630 -51.35 43.08 -37.82
CA ASN A 630 -50.38 42.24 -37.11
C ASN A 630 -50.16 42.76 -35.68
N ARG A 631 -49.90 41.88 -34.71
CA ARG A 631 -49.80 42.23 -33.28
C ARG A 631 -48.34 42.26 -32.81
N TYR A 632 -47.95 43.41 -32.25
CA TYR A 632 -46.62 43.68 -31.71
C TYR A 632 -46.69 43.96 -30.21
N ASN A 633 -45.57 43.79 -29.53
CA ASN A 633 -45.41 44.16 -28.12
C ASN A 633 -44.27 45.18 -28.01
N ALA A 634 -44.56 46.37 -27.50
CA ALA A 634 -43.54 47.42 -27.38
C ALA A 634 -42.57 47.10 -26.24
N GLN A 635 -41.26 46.99 -26.53
CA GLN A 635 -40.25 46.71 -25.50
C GLN A 635 -39.77 47.98 -24.77
N THR A 636 -39.94 49.16 -25.37
CA THR A 636 -39.52 50.45 -24.80
C THR A 636 -40.58 51.53 -25.03
N ASP A 637 -40.57 52.57 -24.19
CA ASP A 637 -41.43 53.75 -24.37
C ASP A 637 -41.05 54.49 -25.66
N LEU A 638 -41.94 54.47 -26.66
CA LEU A 638 -41.69 54.99 -28.00
C LEU A 638 -42.89 55.75 -28.57
N THR A 639 -42.75 56.34 -29.76
CA THR A 639 -43.86 57.01 -30.46
C THR A 639 -43.72 56.76 -31.95
N ILE A 640 -44.72 56.13 -32.57
CA ILE A 640 -44.63 55.74 -33.98
C ILE A 640 -44.60 56.99 -34.86
N GLY A 641 -43.48 57.15 -35.57
CA GLY A 641 -43.13 58.34 -36.34
C GLY A 641 -43.53 58.26 -37.81
N PHE A 642 -43.11 57.19 -38.49
CA PHE A 642 -43.38 56.87 -39.89
C PHE A 642 -43.29 55.36 -40.08
N PHE A 643 -43.94 54.83 -41.12
CA PHE A 643 -43.66 53.51 -41.69
C PHE A 643 -44.08 53.48 -43.17
N SER A 644 -43.63 52.46 -43.90
CA SER A 644 -43.95 52.27 -45.33
C SER A 644 -44.24 50.81 -45.63
N VAL A 645 -45.25 50.55 -46.44
CA VAL A 645 -45.62 49.19 -46.88
C VAL A 645 -45.26 49.04 -48.36
N PRO A 646 -44.45 48.01 -48.74
CA PRO A 646 -44.19 47.67 -50.14
C PRO A 646 -45.39 46.95 -50.77
N LEU A 647 -45.74 47.31 -52.01
CA LEU A 647 -46.68 46.55 -52.82
C LEU A 647 -45.96 45.70 -53.87
N LEU A 648 -46.59 44.56 -54.19
CA LEU A 648 -46.03 43.56 -55.10
C LEU A 648 -46.63 43.60 -56.51
N SER A 649 -47.79 44.25 -56.67
CA SER A 649 -48.62 44.01 -57.85
C SER A 649 -48.25 44.84 -59.08
N ASP A 650 -47.65 44.20 -60.09
CA ASP A 650 -47.50 44.71 -61.46
C ASP A 650 -48.85 44.86 -62.23
N THR A 651 -49.99 44.61 -61.57
CA THR A 651 -51.33 44.57 -62.18
C THR A 651 -51.82 45.95 -62.69
N CYS A 652 -51.19 47.04 -62.25
CA CYS A 652 -51.41 48.39 -62.77
C CYS A 652 -50.70 48.60 -64.13
N GLY A 653 -51.24 47.95 -65.17
CA GLY A 653 -50.74 48.08 -66.55
C GLY A 653 -50.58 49.54 -67.00
N SER A 654 -49.48 49.83 -67.68
CA SER A 654 -48.77 51.13 -67.75
C SER A 654 -49.47 52.35 -68.37
N PHE A 655 -50.80 52.35 -68.49
CA PHE A 655 -51.59 53.43 -69.09
C PHE A 655 -52.86 53.85 -68.31
N PHE A 656 -53.11 53.31 -67.12
CA PHE A 656 -54.22 53.76 -66.25
C PHE A 656 -53.74 54.19 -64.86
N VAL A 657 -54.37 55.23 -64.31
CA VAL A 657 -54.12 55.68 -62.93
C VAL A 657 -54.90 54.77 -61.99
N CYS A 658 -54.16 53.94 -61.26
CA CYS A 658 -54.68 53.05 -60.23
C CYS A 658 -55.16 53.86 -59.01
N MET A 659 -56.48 54.01 -58.86
CA MET A 659 -57.11 54.69 -57.73
C MET A 659 -57.46 53.68 -56.63
N CYS A 660 -56.59 53.61 -55.63
CA CYS A 660 -56.91 53.14 -54.29
C CYS A 660 -56.81 54.32 -53.33
N GLU A 661 -57.71 54.41 -52.35
CA GLU A 661 -57.52 55.22 -51.16
C GLU A 661 -57.07 54.30 -50.01
N ILE A 662 -55.92 54.59 -49.40
CA ILE A 662 -55.41 53.84 -48.24
C ILE A 662 -55.21 54.79 -47.04
N ASP A 663 -55.80 54.43 -45.90
CA ASP A 663 -55.50 55.02 -44.59
C ASP A 663 -54.84 53.96 -43.70
N PHE A 664 -54.18 54.42 -42.63
CA PHE A 664 -53.39 53.61 -41.73
C PHE A 664 -53.82 53.85 -40.28
N GLY A 665 -54.05 52.75 -39.56
CA GLY A 665 -54.54 52.74 -38.20
C GLY A 665 -53.54 52.09 -37.23
N MET A 666 -53.74 52.37 -35.95
CA MET A 666 -53.16 51.60 -34.86
C MET A 666 -54.21 51.35 -33.80
N HIS A 667 -54.32 50.09 -33.35
CA HIS A 667 -55.07 49.74 -32.14
C HIS A 667 -54.08 49.48 -31.00
N THR A 668 -54.35 49.98 -29.80
CA THR A 668 -53.53 49.78 -28.59
C THR A 668 -54.35 49.09 -27.52
N TYR A 669 -53.76 48.10 -26.85
CA TYR A 669 -54.44 47.26 -25.84
C TYR A 669 -53.93 47.59 -24.43
N GLU A 670 -54.50 48.64 -23.82
CA GLU A 670 -54.20 49.02 -22.43
C GLU A 670 -55.36 48.56 -21.52
N SER A 671 -55.05 47.95 -20.38
CA SER A 671 -56.02 47.56 -19.34
C SER A 671 -57.23 46.73 -19.80
N GLY A 672 -57.09 45.93 -20.88
CA GLY A 672 -58.14 45.04 -21.38
C GLY A 672 -59.05 45.62 -22.46
N VAL A 673 -58.78 46.83 -22.95
CA VAL A 673 -59.58 47.50 -24.00
C VAL A 673 -58.70 47.88 -25.18
N TRP A 674 -59.16 47.60 -26.39
CA TRP A 674 -58.54 48.08 -27.62
C TRP A 674 -58.98 49.52 -27.92
N THR A 675 -58.02 50.42 -28.12
CA THR A 675 -58.24 51.84 -28.45
C THR A 675 -57.66 52.13 -29.83
N GLU A 676 -58.44 52.77 -30.71
CA GLU A 676 -58.14 52.88 -32.15
C GLU A 676 -57.82 54.32 -32.58
N VAL A 677 -56.74 54.52 -33.34
CA VAL A 677 -56.32 55.82 -33.87
C VAL A 677 -55.82 55.69 -35.32
N TRP A 678 -56.45 56.44 -36.23
CA TRP A 678 -56.11 56.50 -37.67
C TRP A 678 -55.27 57.73 -38.03
N THR A 679 -54.49 57.66 -39.13
CA THR A 679 -53.79 58.84 -39.66
C THR A 679 -54.73 59.89 -40.26
N GLY A 680 -55.96 59.50 -40.61
CA GLY A 680 -56.96 60.38 -41.22
C GLY A 680 -56.50 60.97 -42.56
N SER A 681 -55.55 60.30 -43.20
CA SER A 681 -54.75 60.79 -44.32
C SER A 681 -54.81 59.76 -45.44
N LYS A 682 -55.87 59.83 -46.27
CA LYS A 682 -56.03 58.95 -47.43
C LYS A 682 -54.94 59.19 -48.46
N ASN A 683 -54.05 58.21 -48.64
CA ASN A 683 -52.90 58.28 -49.54
C ASN A 683 -53.22 57.69 -50.92
N THR A 684 -52.55 58.19 -51.96
CA THR A 684 -52.69 57.72 -53.36
C THR A 684 -51.34 57.33 -53.95
N PHE A 685 -51.35 56.37 -54.88
CA PHE A 685 -50.16 55.61 -55.30
C PHE A 685 -49.20 56.34 -56.23
N PHE A 686 -47.89 56.16 -55.98
CA PHE A 686 -46.81 56.32 -56.96
C PHE A 686 -45.68 55.31 -56.69
N ASN A 687 -45.17 54.67 -57.74
CA ASN A 687 -43.97 53.82 -57.73
C ASN A 687 -43.92 52.68 -56.66
N GLY A 688 -45.00 51.93 -56.46
CA GLY A 688 -44.94 50.62 -55.78
C GLY A 688 -44.86 50.62 -54.24
N TYR A 689 -44.81 51.79 -53.59
CA TYR A 689 -44.81 51.92 -52.12
C TYR A 689 -45.87 52.91 -51.66
N VAL A 690 -46.35 52.74 -50.42
CA VAL A 690 -47.11 53.78 -49.70
C VAL A 690 -46.44 54.04 -48.36
N SER A 691 -46.10 55.29 -48.09
CA SER A 691 -45.69 55.77 -46.77
C SER A 691 -46.90 56.28 -46.00
N SER A 692 -47.07 55.86 -44.75
CA SER A 692 -48.07 56.43 -43.86
C SER A 692 -47.64 57.80 -43.31
N GLY A 693 -48.61 58.60 -42.87
CA GLY A 693 -48.35 59.82 -42.10
C GLY A 693 -48.01 59.52 -40.64
N LYS A 694 -47.53 60.52 -39.91
CA LYS A 694 -47.24 60.37 -38.47
C LYS A 694 -48.50 60.17 -37.64
N ILE A 695 -48.70 58.96 -37.10
CA ILE A 695 -49.76 58.65 -36.12
C ILE A 695 -49.51 59.41 -34.80
N GLY A 696 -48.26 59.43 -34.30
CA GLY A 696 -47.86 60.28 -33.18
C GLY A 696 -48.42 59.90 -31.80
N HIS A 697 -49.05 58.74 -31.68
CA HIS A 697 -49.48 58.14 -30.41
C HIS A 697 -48.26 57.54 -29.67
N PRO A 698 -48.08 57.81 -28.36
CA PRO A 698 -47.04 57.15 -27.57
C PRO A 698 -47.44 55.72 -27.20
N LEU A 699 -46.46 54.83 -27.11
CA LEU A 699 -46.56 53.47 -26.58
C LEU A 699 -45.58 53.34 -25.40
N ARG A 700 -45.89 52.50 -24.42
CA ARG A 700 -45.01 52.17 -23.28
C ARG A 700 -44.43 50.76 -23.41
N ALA A 701 -43.35 50.51 -22.67
CA ALA A 701 -42.84 49.15 -22.50
C ALA A 701 -43.93 48.22 -21.91
N GLY A 702 -44.24 47.13 -22.63
CA GLY A 702 -45.31 46.16 -22.32
C GLY A 702 -46.65 46.43 -23.01
N ASP A 703 -46.82 47.53 -23.74
CA ASP A 703 -48.05 47.80 -24.49
C ASP A 703 -48.15 46.88 -25.72
N GLN A 704 -49.21 46.08 -25.77
CA GLN A 704 -49.56 45.32 -26.98
C GLN A 704 -50.33 46.23 -27.95
N PHE A 705 -49.84 46.36 -29.17
CA PHE A 705 -50.47 47.16 -30.22
C PHE A 705 -50.60 46.37 -31.52
N ALA A 706 -51.44 46.85 -32.42
CA ALA A 706 -51.57 46.29 -33.76
C ALA A 706 -51.60 47.43 -34.78
N LEU A 707 -50.70 47.37 -35.78
CA LEU A 707 -50.72 48.28 -36.92
C LEU A 707 -51.68 47.74 -37.97
N THR A 708 -52.47 48.65 -38.54
CA THR A 708 -53.64 48.30 -39.34
C THR A 708 -53.68 49.08 -40.64
N VAL A 709 -54.14 48.42 -41.70
CA VAL A 709 -54.38 49.05 -43.01
C VAL A 709 -55.85 48.89 -43.37
N GLU A 710 -56.49 49.99 -43.78
CA GLU A 710 -57.77 49.97 -44.49
C GLU A 710 -57.55 50.52 -45.90
N TYR A 711 -58.04 49.81 -46.91
CA TYR A 711 -57.97 50.21 -48.31
C TYR A 711 -59.32 50.07 -49.01
N GLU A 712 -59.65 51.07 -49.83
CA GLU A 712 -60.77 51.05 -50.76
C GLU A 712 -60.22 51.15 -52.19
N CYS A 713 -60.42 50.09 -52.99
CA CYS A 713 -59.82 49.90 -54.31
C CYS A 713 -60.84 49.31 -55.29
N ASP A 714 -60.79 49.74 -56.56
CA ASP A 714 -61.59 49.16 -57.66
C ASP A 714 -61.18 47.72 -58.05
N TYR A 715 -60.17 47.15 -57.40
CA TYR A 715 -59.56 45.84 -57.67
C TYR A 715 -58.94 45.25 -56.39
N SER A 716 -58.67 43.94 -56.40
CA SER A 716 -57.97 43.27 -55.29
C SER A 716 -56.51 43.72 -55.21
N LEU A 717 -56.11 44.21 -54.03
CA LEU A 717 -54.74 44.61 -53.73
C LEU A 717 -53.91 43.41 -53.22
N GLU A 718 -52.63 43.36 -53.55
CA GLU A 718 -51.68 42.39 -53.01
C GLU A 718 -50.45 43.14 -52.46
N TYR A 719 -50.17 42.92 -51.18
CA TYR A 719 -49.16 43.66 -50.41
C TYR A 719 -48.28 42.69 -49.61
N ARG A 720 -46.99 43.01 -49.48
CA ARG A 720 -46.09 42.29 -48.57
C ARG A 720 -45.94 43.14 -47.32
N TYR A 721 -46.16 42.55 -46.14
CA TYR A 721 -45.82 43.22 -44.89
C TYR A 721 -44.42 42.78 -44.49
N ASP A 722 -43.46 43.71 -44.58
CA ASP A 722 -42.07 43.49 -44.21
C ASP A 722 -41.80 44.26 -42.92
N SER A 723 -41.66 43.54 -41.80
CA SER A 723 -41.43 44.15 -40.48
C SER A 723 -40.04 44.79 -40.36
N SER A 724 -39.09 44.50 -41.25
CA SER A 724 -37.79 45.20 -41.31
C SER A 724 -37.89 46.62 -41.88
N GLN A 725 -38.92 46.91 -42.69
CA GLN A 725 -39.11 48.21 -43.35
C GLN A 725 -39.92 49.21 -42.52
N ILE A 726 -40.35 48.83 -41.31
CA ILE A 726 -40.95 49.76 -40.36
C ILE A 726 -39.81 50.61 -39.77
N SER A 727 -39.66 51.85 -40.24
CA SER A 727 -38.64 52.78 -39.75
C SER A 727 -39.22 53.87 -38.83
N PRO A 728 -39.47 53.57 -37.53
CA PRO A 728 -39.33 54.61 -36.52
C PRO A 728 -37.84 54.99 -36.44
N SER A 729 -37.54 56.21 -35.97
CA SER A 729 -36.16 56.71 -35.90
C SER A 729 -35.36 56.15 -34.71
N ASN A 730 -35.54 54.87 -34.39
CA ASN A 730 -34.82 54.07 -33.39
C ASN A 730 -35.07 52.58 -33.68
N SER A 731 -34.02 51.77 -33.69
CA SER A 731 -34.02 50.34 -34.07
C SER A 731 -34.52 49.39 -32.97
N LEU A 732 -35.62 49.73 -32.30
CA LEU A 732 -36.11 49.05 -31.09
C LEU A 732 -37.64 48.82 -31.11
N LEU A 733 -38.12 48.19 -32.20
CA LEU A 733 -39.43 47.53 -32.20
C LEU A 733 -39.26 46.12 -31.64
N GLY A 734 -40.20 45.67 -30.80
CA GLY A 734 -40.14 44.36 -30.16
C GLY A 734 -40.61 43.23 -31.07
N TYR A 735 -40.39 41.99 -30.60
CA TYR A 735 -40.75 40.75 -31.31
C TYR A 735 -42.18 40.73 -31.86
N GLU A 736 -42.34 40.19 -33.06
CA GLU A 736 -43.62 39.99 -33.73
C GLU A 736 -44.35 38.78 -33.13
N THR A 737 -45.61 38.97 -32.70
CA THR A 737 -46.48 37.85 -32.32
C THR A 737 -47.50 37.63 -33.43
N SER A 738 -47.20 36.65 -34.30
CA SER A 738 -47.89 36.39 -35.58
C SER A 738 -49.30 35.79 -35.43
N TYR A 739 -50.18 36.50 -34.74
CA TYR A 739 -51.62 36.27 -34.83
C TYR A 739 -52.16 36.90 -36.11
N VAL A 740 -52.40 36.09 -37.15
CA VAL A 740 -53.18 36.49 -38.33
C VAL A 740 -54.67 36.55 -37.94
N GLY A 741 -54.99 37.49 -37.06
CA GLY A 741 -56.31 37.71 -36.48
C GLY A 741 -57.26 38.36 -37.49
N GLY A 742 -57.78 37.56 -38.42
CA GLY A 742 -58.78 37.97 -39.41
C GLY A 742 -60.13 38.33 -38.80
N SER A 743 -60.20 39.40 -38.01
CA SER A 743 -61.45 39.92 -37.45
C SER A 743 -62.35 40.43 -38.59
N LEU A 744 -63.51 39.78 -38.78
CA LEU A 744 -64.49 40.18 -39.80
C LEU A 744 -65.33 41.37 -39.30
N GLY A 745 -64.66 42.48 -39.00
CA GLY A 745 -65.27 43.73 -38.54
C GLY A 745 -66.05 44.41 -39.65
N VAL A 746 -67.32 44.06 -39.84
CA VAL A 746 -68.24 44.89 -40.61
C VAL A 746 -68.63 46.08 -39.74
N ALA A 747 -67.98 47.23 -39.97
CA ALA A 747 -68.31 48.47 -39.29
C ALA A 747 -69.74 48.91 -39.66
N SER A 748 -70.70 48.66 -38.76
CA SER A 748 -71.96 49.41 -38.77
C SER A 748 -71.72 50.82 -38.20
N PRO A 749 -72.48 51.84 -38.59
CA PRO A 749 -72.19 53.24 -38.24
C PRO A 749 -72.14 53.59 -36.74
N ASP A 750 -72.64 52.69 -35.87
CA ASP A 750 -72.82 52.94 -34.43
C ASP A 750 -71.73 52.31 -33.52
N GLY A 751 -70.61 51.84 -34.09
CA GLY A 751 -69.32 51.77 -33.39
C GLY A 751 -69.16 50.74 -32.26
N ALA A 752 -69.57 49.48 -32.48
CA ALA A 752 -69.25 48.37 -31.58
C ALA A 752 -68.89 47.09 -32.35
N LEU A 753 -67.87 46.36 -31.89
CA LEU A 753 -67.45 45.06 -32.42
C LEU A 753 -67.97 43.93 -31.53
N GLU A 754 -68.74 43.01 -32.11
CA GLU A 754 -68.98 41.68 -31.53
C GLU A 754 -68.02 40.65 -32.16
N ASN A 755 -67.48 39.75 -31.34
CA ASN A 755 -66.34 38.91 -31.71
C ASN A 755 -66.76 37.46 -31.95
N SER A 756 -66.56 36.93 -33.17
CA SER A 756 -66.84 35.54 -33.51
C SER A 756 -65.87 34.99 -34.56
N GLY A 757 -64.77 34.39 -34.10
CA GLY A 757 -63.79 33.68 -34.93
C GLY A 757 -62.95 32.72 -34.09
N THR A 758 -62.53 31.61 -34.68
CA THR A 758 -61.68 30.60 -34.01
C THR A 758 -60.22 31.03 -34.10
N TYR A 759 -59.48 30.93 -32.99
CA TYR A 759 -58.05 31.20 -32.95
C TYR A 759 -57.25 29.96 -33.34
N TYR A 760 -56.13 30.17 -34.05
CA TYR A 760 -55.06 29.19 -34.23
C TYR A 760 -53.80 29.80 -33.61
N ASP A 761 -53.18 29.08 -32.66
CA ASP A 761 -51.87 29.46 -32.13
C ASP A 761 -50.78 28.83 -33.01
N GLN A 762 -49.88 29.65 -33.53
CA GLN A 762 -48.54 29.23 -33.93
C GLN A 762 -47.54 30.04 -33.11
N LYS A 763 -46.58 29.34 -32.50
CA LYS A 763 -45.43 29.98 -31.85
C LYS A 763 -44.33 30.12 -32.89
N VAL A 764 -43.86 31.35 -33.10
CA VAL A 764 -42.61 31.64 -33.81
C VAL A 764 -41.65 32.18 -32.76
N TRP A 765 -40.46 31.59 -32.66
CA TRP A 765 -39.36 32.17 -31.90
C TRP A 765 -38.62 33.16 -32.80
N VAL A 766 -38.17 34.28 -32.24
CA VAL A 766 -37.33 35.26 -32.94
C VAL A 766 -36.17 35.54 -32.01
N GLU A 767 -34.97 35.14 -32.43
CA GLU A 767 -33.75 35.37 -31.66
C GLU A 767 -33.12 36.71 -32.05
N THR A 768 -32.71 37.51 -31.06
CA THR A 768 -31.95 38.75 -31.29
C THR A 768 -30.47 38.51 -31.13
N VAL A 769 -29.75 38.58 -32.24
CA VAL A 769 -28.29 38.74 -32.28
C VAL A 769 -27.93 40.16 -31.76
N PRO A 770 -26.79 40.35 -31.04
CA PRO A 770 -26.26 41.67 -30.64
C PRO A 770 -25.87 42.61 -31.78
#